data_AF-A0A1G3ZME3-F1
#
_entry.id   AF-A0A1G3ZME3-F1
#
_cell.length_a   1.000
_cell.length_b   1.000
_cell.length_c   1.000
_cell.angle_alpha   90.00
_cell.angle_beta   90.00
_cell.angle_gamma   90.00
#
_symmetry.space_group_name_H-M   'P 1'
#
loop_
_entity.id
_entity.type
_entity.pdbx_description
1 polymer ?
#
loop_
_entity_poly.entity_id
_entity_poly.type
_entity_poly.pdbx_seq_one_letter_code
_entity_poly.pdbx_strand_id
1 'polypeptide(L)'
;MITSQSNHFIQGNPPQEGGSERPQVLLIGLDAADWDLLATKIAAGKLPNLARCITRGASGPLRSLHPLFSPSLWATIATGRRSYDHGITGFTLPCPSGRGLRPYDSSSRRLPAFWNILSDAGKTSNIVGWWTTAPAEPIQGVMVDETFKIAHAPLQEPWDAPLQEPWDIPPKSIFPSVLSEKLAPLRVHPQALPEALLRRLVPKLYEIDPSNDLRLSGIAKILAEDLTNLQVALHLMARGSWDLTSVYLSGLDSLSHQGMSYRAPALPGVDQRDQELYGELVDRAYELYDEWVGLLVEAAGDDATVLILSDHGFYHDHRRPQTLGIEATAPCAYHAPTGSLMMAGPLVQQGVAISHATILDICPTLLAFFGISIKGDKQGKVLWNSLNLGEHSVNPSEKCAPTNHQDDLLNLNQRIDYPIAYSLQPTASTTEAALRQLVALGYLPELPSNQQQAIQEASCDQFYHRALSYLEEERIDQALPLLEKARKLFPHRVDVLRALADGCFLEGNIRGAATHWKQFVRLSRRDARRAAQTLMSTSPMIDPSKKLTFSEAWELRRLLVRATLDEELMEFMMGLANWSVYRQLKDRDLLLKIANHRAENSFMGLHAGKVCLSSGLIEEGLALLRRVASWDKEEASALALLAEYENSTAHFSSAESLAREALQRNPLDAASWLALSRALIGQSYWKEAKEAAHHASRSFLRRHEAEELLAGTDPFANEVYEISGLINHQNDFSDLNQRINQPTAYSLQPIASIQPTGRIVTVIVTGLPRSGTSLIMQMLAAGGFSIISDQKRLADRHNPRGYFEHEAIKKCAEDASHFHELLKQQGVVKIVIPLLWELPKDFKGALIFIRRDLQEVIASQHRMAGEIVSAKELEQAYRYYEAKTFEIIRQRGWPCLMLFHADVIADPQNTAIRLNQFLGGSLDKKAMAEAVVPSLHREKVGEIATKIINRDGRDGRDNRG
;
A
#
# COMPACT_ATOMS: atom_id res chain seq x y z
N MET A 1 47.67 -7.59 1.14
CA MET A 1 48.60 -6.57 1.67
C MET A 1 47.83 -5.37 2.25
N ILE A 2 46.86 -5.58 3.16
CA ILE A 2 46.13 -4.50 3.86
C ILE A 2 46.35 -4.60 5.39
N THR A 3 47.29 -5.43 5.85
CA THR A 3 47.55 -5.64 7.28
C THR A 3 49.02 -5.48 7.70
N SER A 4 49.91 -4.95 6.84
CA SER A 4 51.34 -4.89 7.19
C SER A 4 52.11 -3.61 6.88
N GLN A 5 51.48 -2.51 6.43
CA GLN A 5 52.19 -1.24 6.17
C GLN A 5 51.38 0.04 6.48
N SER A 6 50.64 0.09 7.59
CA SER A 6 49.89 1.29 8.00
C SER A 6 50.07 1.68 9.47
N ASN A 7 51.21 1.34 10.08
CA ASN A 7 51.52 1.80 11.45
C ASN A 7 52.11 3.21 11.54
N HIS A 8 52.14 4.01 10.46
CA HIS A 8 52.78 5.35 10.47
C HIS A 8 51.90 6.52 9.98
N PHE A 9 50.57 6.36 9.86
CA PHE A 9 49.67 7.46 9.45
C PHE A 9 48.34 7.53 10.22
N ILE A 10 48.31 7.23 11.53
CA ILE A 10 47.22 7.68 12.41
C ILE A 10 47.81 8.02 13.78
N GLN A 11 48.36 9.22 13.93
CA GLN A 11 48.43 9.87 15.24
C GLN A 11 47.21 10.79 15.31
N GLY A 12 46.09 10.23 15.76
CA GLY A 12 44.91 11.01 16.14
C GLY A 12 45.20 11.77 17.44
N ASN A 13 44.74 13.01 17.53
CA ASN A 13 44.71 13.75 18.79
C ASN A 13 43.90 12.95 19.84
N PRO A 14 44.27 13.01 21.13
CA PRO A 14 43.48 12.37 22.18
C PRO A 14 42.05 12.93 22.21
N PRO A 15 41.05 12.11 22.62
CA PRO A 15 39.66 12.54 22.70
C PRO A 15 39.55 13.75 23.63
N GLN A 16 38.92 14.81 23.14
CA GLN A 16 38.53 15.92 24.01
C GLN A 16 37.43 15.40 24.95
N GLU A 17 37.69 15.38 26.25
CA GLU A 17 36.68 15.15 27.28
C GLU A 17 35.65 16.30 27.22
N GLY A 18 34.52 16.02 26.59
CA GLY A 18 33.37 16.92 26.47
C GLY A 18 32.43 16.37 25.40
N GLY A 19 31.40 15.63 25.82
CA GLY A 19 30.39 15.08 24.90
C GLY A 19 29.86 16.17 23.98
N SER A 20 29.95 15.96 22.67
CA SER A 20 29.65 17.04 21.73
C SER A 20 28.16 17.41 21.82
N GLU A 21 27.86 18.69 22.03
CA GLU A 21 26.49 19.24 22.04
C GLU A 21 25.76 19.10 20.67
N ARG A 22 26.39 18.49 19.65
CA ARG A 22 25.86 18.40 18.28
C ARG A 22 25.71 16.94 17.84
N PRO A 23 24.51 16.51 17.39
CA PRO A 23 24.31 15.15 16.92
C PRO A 23 25.13 14.89 15.66
N GLN A 24 25.97 13.85 15.67
CA GLN A 24 26.67 13.34 14.50
C GLN A 24 25.95 12.10 13.97
N VAL A 25 25.63 12.09 12.67
CA VAL A 25 24.93 10.97 12.03
C VAL A 25 25.73 10.42 10.85
N LEU A 26 26.04 9.13 10.87
CA LEU A 26 26.58 8.40 9.72
C LEU A 26 25.45 7.67 9.01
N LEU A 27 25.25 7.95 7.73
CA LEU A 27 24.27 7.30 6.86
C LEU A 27 24.99 6.42 5.83
N ILE A 28 24.76 5.11 5.86
CA ILE A 28 25.32 4.14 4.93
C ILE A 28 24.19 3.59 4.07
N GLY A 29 24.23 3.87 2.77
CA GLY A 29 23.35 3.25 1.79
C GLY A 29 24.01 2.00 1.20
N LEU A 30 23.38 0.84 1.39
CA LEU A 30 23.77 -0.43 0.76
C LEU A 30 22.70 -0.80 -0.26
N ASP A 31 22.98 -0.66 -1.55
CA ASP A 31 21.99 -0.93 -2.60
C ASP A 31 21.62 -2.44 -2.65
N ALA A 32 20.32 -2.74 -2.71
CA ALA A 32 19.76 -4.09 -2.71
C ALA A 32 20.18 -5.06 -1.57
N ALA A 33 20.47 -4.54 -0.37
CA ALA A 33 20.74 -5.35 0.82
C ALA A 33 19.45 -5.95 1.39
N ASP A 34 19.11 -7.14 0.90
CA ASP A 34 17.92 -7.92 1.25
C ASP A 34 17.89 -8.33 2.73
N TRP A 35 16.77 -8.05 3.40
CA TRP A 35 16.62 -8.31 4.84
C TRP A 35 16.69 -9.80 5.18
N ASP A 36 16.04 -10.67 4.40
CA ASP A 36 15.95 -12.10 4.68
C ASP A 36 17.30 -12.80 4.52
N LEU A 37 18.05 -12.45 3.46
CA LEU A 37 19.40 -12.96 3.24
C LEU A 37 20.36 -12.49 4.33
N LEU A 38 20.28 -11.20 4.70
CA LEU A 38 21.07 -10.61 5.76
C LEU A 38 20.80 -11.30 7.11
N ALA A 39 19.52 -11.44 7.49
CA ALA A 39 19.13 -12.10 8.72
C ALA A 39 19.64 -13.55 8.78
N THR A 40 19.56 -14.29 7.67
CA THR A 40 20.09 -15.65 7.56
C THR A 40 21.59 -15.71 7.80
N LYS A 41 22.35 -14.75 7.22
CA LYS A 41 23.80 -14.68 7.38
C LYS A 41 24.24 -14.21 8.77
N ILE A 42 23.52 -13.29 9.39
CA ILE A 42 23.74 -12.89 10.78
C ILE A 42 23.53 -14.08 11.71
N ALA A 43 22.45 -14.84 11.54
CA ALA A 43 22.18 -16.04 12.32
C ALA A 43 23.28 -17.09 12.15
N ALA A 44 23.92 -17.14 10.98
CA ALA A 44 25.08 -17.99 10.70
C ALA A 44 26.43 -17.42 11.20
N GLY A 45 26.44 -16.26 11.87
CA GLY A 45 27.64 -15.61 12.40
C GLY A 45 28.56 -15.02 11.34
N LYS A 46 28.05 -14.73 10.13
CA LYS A 46 28.85 -14.27 8.98
C LYS A 46 28.97 -12.76 8.85
N LEU A 47 28.08 -12.00 9.48
CA LEU A 47 28.00 -10.54 9.37
C LEU A 47 28.12 -9.89 10.77
N PRO A 48 29.30 -9.96 11.41
CA PRO A 48 29.47 -9.54 12.81
C PRO A 48 29.26 -8.04 13.05
N ASN A 49 29.59 -7.17 12.09
CA ASN A 49 29.43 -5.71 12.29
C ASN A 49 27.96 -5.31 12.23
N LEU A 50 27.20 -5.83 11.26
CA LEU A 50 25.76 -5.63 11.16
C LEU A 50 25.03 -6.27 12.34
N ALA A 51 25.44 -7.47 12.78
CA ALA A 51 24.91 -8.11 13.98
C ALA A 51 25.06 -7.22 15.23
N ARG A 52 26.20 -6.54 15.37
CA ARG A 52 26.46 -5.58 16.45
C ARG A 52 25.54 -4.35 16.36
N CYS A 53 25.29 -3.83 15.16
CA CYS A 53 24.34 -2.72 14.96
C CYS A 53 22.92 -3.13 15.36
N ILE A 54 22.46 -4.32 14.96
CA ILE A 54 21.14 -4.87 15.34
C ILE A 54 21.02 -5.00 16.87
N THR A 55 22.01 -5.61 17.53
CA THR A 55 21.94 -5.84 18.98
C THR A 55 22.03 -4.56 19.81
N ARG A 56 22.63 -3.50 19.27
CA ARG A 56 22.83 -2.22 19.96
C ARG A 56 21.85 -1.13 19.55
N GLY A 57 20.85 -1.44 18.73
CA GLY A 57 19.99 -0.43 18.15
C GLY A 57 18.63 -0.95 17.71
N ALA A 58 18.08 -0.32 16.68
CA ALA A 58 16.78 -0.66 16.12
C ALA A 58 16.94 -1.19 14.69
N SER A 59 16.23 -2.25 14.32
CA SER A 59 16.38 -2.85 12.99
C SER A 59 15.14 -3.58 12.50
N GLY A 60 14.98 -3.67 11.18
CA GLY A 60 13.91 -4.44 10.56
C GLY A 60 13.88 -4.32 9.04
N PRO A 61 12.91 -5.00 8.39
CA PRO A 61 12.68 -4.86 6.96
C PRO A 61 12.25 -3.43 6.61
N LEU A 62 12.76 -2.92 5.48
CA LEU A 62 12.39 -1.62 4.93
C LEU A 62 11.69 -1.82 3.59
N ARG A 63 10.39 -1.53 3.53
CA ARG A 63 9.61 -1.75 2.31
C ARG A 63 9.88 -0.65 1.27
N SER A 64 10.09 -1.08 0.04
CA SER A 64 10.29 -0.23 -1.13
C SER A 64 8.97 0.20 -1.78
N LEU A 65 9.07 0.97 -2.87
CA LEU A 65 7.93 1.45 -3.66
C LEU A 65 8.06 0.97 -5.11
N HIS A 66 6.94 0.86 -5.83
CA HIS A 66 6.99 0.55 -7.25
C HIS A 66 7.08 1.82 -8.13
N PRO A 67 7.86 1.79 -9.22
CA PRO A 67 8.75 0.72 -9.65
C PRO A 67 10.09 0.68 -8.89
N LEU A 68 10.69 -0.51 -8.77
CA LEU A 68 11.92 -0.78 -8.01
C LEU A 68 13.19 -0.31 -8.74
N PHE A 69 13.28 0.98 -9.05
CA PHE A 69 14.43 1.58 -9.73
C PHE A 69 15.24 2.43 -8.77
N SER A 70 16.50 2.07 -8.55
CA SER A 70 17.37 2.72 -7.57
C SER A 70 17.39 4.26 -7.69
N PRO A 71 17.47 4.91 -8.89
CA PRO A 71 17.41 6.37 -8.97
C PRO A 71 16.12 6.96 -8.39
N SER A 72 14.98 6.30 -8.64
CA SER A 72 13.68 6.73 -8.11
C SER A 72 13.60 6.50 -6.60
N LEU A 73 14.07 5.35 -6.12
CA LEU A 73 13.96 4.96 -4.71
C LEU A 73 14.92 5.74 -3.82
N TRP A 74 16.17 5.95 -4.24
CA TRP A 74 17.12 6.80 -3.51
C TRP A 74 16.72 8.28 -3.52
N ALA A 75 16.04 8.76 -4.58
CA ALA A 75 15.42 10.08 -4.57
C ALA A 75 14.21 10.14 -3.62
N THR A 76 13.44 9.05 -3.51
CA THR A 76 12.38 8.92 -2.49
C THR A 76 12.96 8.94 -1.08
N ILE A 77 14.03 8.18 -0.80
CA ILE A 77 14.73 8.18 0.49
C ILE A 77 15.25 9.58 0.82
N ALA A 78 15.81 10.28 -0.16
CA ALA A 78 16.38 11.60 0.03
C ALA A 78 15.33 12.67 0.34
N THR A 79 14.12 12.55 -0.23
CA THR A 79 13.08 13.59 -0.16
C THR A 79 11.92 13.25 0.78
N GLY A 80 11.74 11.97 1.14
CA GLY A 80 10.54 11.49 1.84
C GLY A 80 9.27 11.54 1.01
N ARG A 81 9.39 11.61 -0.33
CA ARG A 81 8.28 11.80 -1.29
C ARG A 81 8.34 10.77 -2.40
N ARG A 82 7.20 10.53 -3.06
CA ARG A 82 7.09 9.58 -4.19
C ARG A 82 7.61 10.16 -5.51
N SER A 83 7.87 9.28 -6.48
CA SER A 83 8.43 9.62 -7.79
C SER A 83 7.61 10.61 -8.60
N TYR A 84 6.29 10.62 -8.45
CA TYR A 84 5.44 11.61 -9.11
C TYR A 84 5.63 13.05 -8.58
N ASP A 85 6.07 13.20 -7.32
CA ASP A 85 6.33 14.48 -6.67
C ASP A 85 7.76 14.96 -6.96
N HIS A 86 8.78 14.19 -6.57
CA HIS A 86 10.18 14.59 -6.77
C HIS A 86 10.63 14.48 -8.24
N GLY A 87 9.90 13.76 -9.09
CA GLY A 87 10.05 13.78 -10.54
C GLY A 87 11.11 12.85 -11.14
N ILE A 88 11.84 12.10 -10.30
CA ILE A 88 12.75 11.04 -10.75
C ILE A 88 11.93 9.76 -10.89
N THR A 89 11.74 9.26 -12.12
CA THR A 89 10.81 8.15 -12.41
C THR A 89 11.48 6.98 -13.13
N GLY A 90 12.81 6.95 -13.24
CA GLY A 90 13.54 5.90 -13.93
C GLY A 90 15.02 6.22 -14.06
N PHE A 91 15.70 5.54 -14.98
CA PHE A 91 17.14 5.70 -15.22
C PHE A 91 17.48 6.79 -16.23
N THR A 92 16.65 6.97 -17.27
CA THR A 92 16.92 7.91 -18.37
C THR A 92 15.72 8.77 -18.72
N LEU A 93 16.00 9.92 -19.33
CA LEU A 93 15.01 10.83 -19.89
C LEU A 93 15.56 11.51 -21.16
N PRO A 94 14.67 12.03 -22.03
CA PRO A 94 15.11 12.83 -23.16
C PRO A 94 15.95 14.04 -22.74
N CYS A 95 16.98 14.35 -23.50
CA CYS A 95 17.71 15.61 -23.34
C CYS A 95 16.77 16.81 -23.56
N PRO A 96 16.93 17.93 -22.84
CA PRO A 96 16.14 19.15 -23.07
C PRO A 96 16.27 19.70 -24.50
N SER A 97 17.40 19.43 -25.16
CA SER A 97 17.63 19.75 -26.57
C SER A 97 16.74 18.97 -27.55
N GLY A 98 16.03 17.94 -27.07
CA GLY A 98 15.31 16.99 -27.91
C GLY A 98 16.21 16.04 -28.71
N ARG A 99 17.52 15.99 -28.40
CA ARG A 99 18.50 15.13 -29.09
C ARG A 99 19.21 14.22 -28.10
N GLY A 100 19.03 12.91 -28.25
CA GLY A 100 19.60 11.89 -27.39
C GLY A 100 18.89 11.74 -26.03
N LEU A 101 19.44 10.84 -25.23
CA LEU A 101 19.03 10.57 -23.86
C LEU A 101 20.08 11.10 -22.89
N ARG A 102 19.65 11.33 -21.65
CA ARG A 102 20.53 11.55 -20.50
C ARG A 102 20.03 10.75 -19.31
N PRO A 103 20.89 10.45 -18.32
CA PRO A 103 20.43 9.94 -17.03
C PRO A 103 19.59 10.98 -16.28
N TYR A 104 18.76 10.50 -15.36
CA TYR A 104 18.25 11.38 -14.30
C TYR A 104 19.41 11.89 -13.45
N ASP A 105 19.38 13.17 -13.12
CA ASP A 105 20.50 13.89 -12.52
C ASP A 105 19.98 14.92 -11.49
N SER A 106 20.87 15.68 -10.84
CA SER A 106 20.49 16.62 -9.78
C SER A 106 19.50 17.69 -10.26
N SER A 107 19.62 18.11 -11.53
CA SER A 107 18.70 19.07 -12.17
C SER A 107 17.30 18.50 -12.46
N SER A 108 17.14 17.19 -12.38
CA SER A 108 15.88 16.51 -12.68
C SER A 108 14.97 16.38 -11.45
N ARG A 109 15.52 16.52 -10.24
CA ARG A 109 14.78 16.43 -8.99
C ARG A 109 14.04 17.76 -8.73
N ARG A 110 12.74 17.68 -8.42
CA ARG A 110 11.85 18.84 -8.23
C ARG A 110 11.70 19.30 -6.79
N LEU A 111 12.25 18.55 -5.84
CA LEU A 111 12.11 18.78 -4.40
C LEU A 111 13.47 18.75 -3.71
N PRO A 112 13.66 19.53 -2.64
CA PRO A 112 14.88 19.48 -1.85
C PRO A 112 15.01 18.12 -1.17
N ALA A 113 16.23 17.60 -1.17
CA ALA A 113 16.62 16.42 -0.41
C ALA A 113 17.05 16.81 1.01
N PHE A 114 17.23 15.83 1.90
CA PHE A 114 17.65 16.08 3.28
C PHE A 114 18.94 16.90 3.37
N TRP A 115 19.89 16.76 2.43
CA TRP A 115 21.13 17.55 2.45
C TRP A 115 20.91 19.02 2.12
N ASN A 116 19.93 19.34 1.27
CA ASN A 116 19.54 20.71 0.98
C ASN A 116 18.90 21.32 2.25
N ILE A 117 17.97 20.58 2.88
CA ILE A 117 17.27 21.01 4.10
C ILE A 117 18.26 21.20 5.26
N LEU A 118 19.22 20.30 5.42
CA LEU A 118 20.26 20.38 6.44
C LEU A 118 21.21 21.55 6.21
N SER A 119 21.57 21.82 4.95
CA SER A 119 22.37 23.00 4.59
C SER A 119 21.63 24.30 4.93
N ASP A 120 20.34 24.39 4.60
CA ASP A 120 19.50 25.54 4.94
C ASP A 120 19.36 25.71 6.46
N ALA A 121 19.45 24.61 7.23
CA ALA A 121 19.46 24.60 8.69
C ALA A 121 20.87 24.80 9.31
N GLY A 122 21.89 25.12 8.51
CA GLY A 122 23.24 25.41 8.98
C GLY A 122 24.06 24.18 9.38
N LYS A 123 23.63 22.97 8.98
CA LYS A 123 24.31 21.69 9.28
C LYS A 123 25.33 21.35 8.19
N THR A 124 26.50 20.88 8.61
CA THR A 124 27.59 20.47 7.72
C THR A 124 27.44 19.00 7.32
N SER A 125 27.19 18.75 6.03
CA SER A 125 26.96 17.42 5.48
C SER A 125 28.03 17.01 4.47
N ASN A 126 28.55 15.79 4.59
CA ASN A 126 29.31 15.10 3.55
C ASN A 126 28.37 14.14 2.81
N ILE A 127 28.23 14.26 1.48
CA ILE A 127 27.39 13.38 0.65
C ILE A 127 28.28 12.73 -0.40
N VAL A 128 28.44 11.40 -0.36
CA VAL A 128 29.39 10.65 -1.19
C VAL A 128 28.69 9.60 -2.04
N GLY A 129 28.71 9.83 -3.36
CA GLY A 129 28.29 8.89 -4.38
C GLY A 129 26.78 8.66 -4.49
N TRP A 130 25.96 9.49 -3.86
CA TRP A 130 24.50 9.32 -3.81
C TRP A 130 23.87 9.49 -5.20
N TRP A 131 22.78 8.75 -5.48
CA TRP A 131 22.09 8.82 -6.77
C TRP A 131 21.51 10.20 -7.09
N THR A 132 21.56 10.59 -8.36
CA THR A 132 20.97 11.85 -8.87
C THR A 132 21.59 13.08 -8.22
N THR A 133 22.88 13.04 -7.92
CA THR A 133 23.62 14.18 -7.37
C THR A 133 24.57 14.80 -8.38
N ALA A 134 24.74 14.20 -9.55
CA ALA A 134 25.52 14.78 -10.64
C ALA A 134 24.76 15.89 -11.38
N PRO A 135 25.40 17.01 -11.76
CA PRO A 135 26.64 17.49 -11.18
C PRO A 135 26.46 17.89 -9.71
N ALA A 136 27.54 17.76 -8.92
CA ALA A 136 27.54 18.00 -7.48
C ALA A 136 26.91 19.35 -7.11
N GLU A 137 25.92 19.29 -6.22
CA GLU A 137 25.18 20.44 -5.72
C GLU A 137 25.98 21.24 -4.69
N PRO A 138 25.78 22.58 -4.64
CA PRO A 138 26.31 23.38 -3.56
C PRO A 138 25.56 23.08 -2.24
N ILE A 139 26.28 22.59 -1.25
CA ILE A 139 25.77 22.32 0.11
C ILE A 139 26.72 22.88 1.17
N GLN A 140 26.24 23.01 2.41
CA GLN A 140 27.14 23.25 3.53
C GLN A 140 27.89 21.94 3.84
N GLY A 141 29.16 21.86 3.43
CA GLY A 141 29.99 20.66 3.58
C GLY A 141 30.59 20.23 2.24
N VAL A 142 30.59 18.92 1.96
CA VAL A 142 31.21 18.34 0.77
C VAL A 142 30.24 17.43 0.04
N MET A 143 30.03 17.64 -1.25
CA MET A 143 29.34 16.71 -2.12
C MET A 143 30.31 16.11 -3.14
N VAL A 144 30.35 14.79 -3.21
CA VAL A 144 31.03 14.02 -4.25
C VAL A 144 29.96 13.22 -4.95
N ASP A 145 29.68 13.53 -6.21
CA ASP A 145 28.58 12.91 -6.94
C ASP A 145 28.86 11.46 -7.36
N GLU A 146 27.84 10.77 -7.86
CA GLU A 146 27.93 9.38 -8.29
C GLU A 146 28.87 9.16 -9.49
N THR A 147 29.21 10.20 -10.25
CA THR A 147 30.06 10.07 -11.44
C THR A 147 31.54 10.06 -11.11
N PHE A 148 31.94 10.60 -9.95
CA PHE A 148 33.34 10.69 -9.52
C PHE A 148 34.10 9.36 -9.57
N LYS A 149 33.41 8.27 -9.21
CA LYS A 149 33.96 6.91 -9.15
C LYS A 149 34.11 6.22 -10.52
N ILE A 150 33.54 6.78 -11.59
CA ILE A 150 33.49 6.15 -12.92
C ILE A 150 34.89 6.10 -13.55
N ALA A 151 35.35 4.88 -13.85
CA ALA A 151 36.51 4.63 -14.69
C ALA A 151 36.20 4.86 -16.19
N HIS A 152 37.04 5.63 -16.88
CA HIS A 152 36.96 5.80 -18.34
C HIS A 152 37.93 4.85 -19.02
N ALA A 153 37.41 3.91 -19.80
CA ALA A 153 38.11 3.04 -20.75
C ALA A 153 39.34 2.22 -20.23
N PRO A 154 39.66 1.10 -20.90
CA PRO A 154 38.75 0.20 -21.58
C PRO A 154 38.22 -0.83 -20.58
N LEU A 155 36.94 -0.70 -20.20
CA LEU A 155 36.21 -1.70 -19.39
C LEU A 155 35.96 -3.02 -20.16
N GLN A 156 36.40 -3.10 -21.41
CA GLN A 156 36.29 -4.25 -22.31
C GLN A 156 37.58 -5.08 -22.36
N GLU A 157 38.63 -4.66 -21.64
CA GLU A 157 39.86 -5.43 -21.49
C GLU A 157 39.81 -6.30 -20.23
N PRO A 158 40.68 -7.32 -20.13
CA PRO A 158 40.91 -8.06 -18.90
C PRO A 158 41.23 -7.12 -17.73
N TRP A 159 40.79 -7.48 -16.52
CA TRP A 159 40.99 -6.66 -15.32
C TRP A 159 42.48 -6.46 -14.98
N ASP A 160 43.35 -7.37 -15.41
CA ASP A 160 44.80 -7.35 -15.22
C ASP A 160 45.56 -6.67 -16.38
N ALA A 161 44.86 -6.08 -17.35
CA ALA A 161 45.47 -5.32 -18.43
C ALA A 161 46.15 -4.02 -17.93
N PRO A 162 47.28 -3.61 -18.52
CA PRO A 162 47.96 -2.37 -18.14
C PRO A 162 47.09 -1.14 -18.45
N LEU A 163 47.07 -0.17 -17.53
CA LEU A 163 46.43 1.14 -17.69
C LEU A 163 47.06 1.90 -18.86
N GLN A 164 46.27 2.24 -19.88
CA GLN A 164 46.77 2.90 -21.10
C GLN A 164 46.40 4.40 -21.18
N GLU A 165 45.33 4.84 -20.53
CA GLU A 165 44.81 6.21 -20.65
C GLU A 165 44.82 6.98 -19.31
N PRO A 166 44.95 8.32 -19.34
CA PRO A 166 44.79 9.16 -18.16
C PRO A 166 43.35 9.11 -17.63
N TRP A 167 43.20 8.98 -16.30
CA TRP A 167 41.91 8.91 -15.63
C TRP A 167 41.52 10.25 -15.01
N ASP A 168 40.99 11.15 -15.83
CA ASP A 168 40.61 12.50 -15.40
C ASP A 168 39.42 12.50 -14.42
N ILE A 169 39.33 13.55 -13.61
CA ILE A 169 38.20 13.77 -12.69
C ILE A 169 37.02 14.28 -13.51
N PRO A 170 35.82 13.68 -13.41
CA PRO A 170 34.64 14.17 -14.10
C PRO A 170 34.35 15.63 -13.73
N PRO A 171 34.11 16.52 -14.70
CA PRO A 171 33.84 17.93 -14.43
C PRO A 171 32.66 18.12 -13.47
N LYS A 172 32.83 18.97 -12.45
CA LYS A 172 31.80 19.30 -11.46
C LYS A 172 31.32 18.11 -10.62
N SER A 173 32.10 17.04 -10.53
CA SER A 173 31.78 15.90 -9.67
C SER A 173 32.02 16.12 -8.19
N ILE A 174 32.63 17.24 -7.82
CA ILE A 174 32.94 17.61 -6.43
C ILE A 174 32.54 19.05 -6.15
N PHE A 175 31.88 19.25 -5.00
CA PHE A 175 31.67 20.54 -4.38
C PHE A 175 32.19 20.53 -2.93
N PRO A 176 32.94 21.56 -2.48
CA PRO A 176 33.51 22.64 -3.29
C PRO A 176 34.64 22.12 -4.18
N SER A 177 34.76 22.66 -5.40
CA SER A 177 35.70 22.17 -6.43
C SER A 177 37.19 22.23 -6.03
N VAL A 178 37.54 23.05 -5.03
CA VAL A 178 38.89 23.14 -4.44
C VAL A 178 39.38 21.82 -3.83
N LEU A 179 38.46 20.90 -3.51
CA LEU A 179 38.81 19.59 -2.97
C LEU A 179 39.17 18.56 -4.05
N SER A 180 38.98 18.88 -5.34
CA SER A 180 39.23 17.95 -6.46
C SER A 180 40.63 17.33 -6.42
N GLU A 181 41.69 18.14 -6.32
CA GLU A 181 43.07 17.64 -6.28
C GLU A 181 43.36 16.77 -5.06
N LYS A 182 42.68 17.02 -3.93
CA LYS A 182 42.86 16.25 -2.70
C LYS A 182 42.14 14.92 -2.71
N LEU A 183 40.97 14.86 -3.37
CA LEU A 183 40.15 13.65 -3.44
C LEU A 183 40.53 12.75 -4.62
N ALA A 184 41.12 13.29 -5.69
CA ALA A 184 41.51 12.53 -6.88
C ALA A 184 42.35 11.26 -6.57
N PRO A 185 43.36 11.29 -5.67
CA PRO A 185 44.18 10.11 -5.37
C PRO A 185 43.43 8.98 -4.65
N LEU A 186 42.22 9.23 -4.14
CA LEU A 186 41.39 8.24 -3.44
C LEU A 186 40.58 7.38 -4.42
N ARG A 187 40.56 7.75 -5.70
CA ARG A 187 39.87 6.98 -6.74
C ARG A 187 40.64 5.71 -7.05
N VAL A 188 39.94 4.58 -7.15
CA VAL A 188 40.52 3.28 -7.48
C VAL A 188 40.12 2.88 -8.89
N HIS A 189 41.11 2.63 -9.74
CA HIS A 189 40.86 2.11 -11.07
C HIS A 189 40.63 0.58 -11.00
N PRO A 190 39.72 0.00 -11.81
CA PRO A 190 39.48 -1.45 -11.83
C PRO A 190 40.76 -2.29 -12.02
N GLN A 191 41.69 -1.84 -12.86
CA GLN A 191 42.97 -2.53 -13.09
C GLN A 191 44.03 -2.29 -12.00
N ALA A 192 43.78 -1.34 -11.10
CA ALA A 192 44.61 -1.15 -9.91
C ALA A 192 44.07 -1.95 -8.70
N LEU A 193 42.96 -2.69 -8.86
CA LEU A 193 42.35 -3.44 -7.79
C LEU A 193 43.26 -4.62 -7.39
N PRO A 194 43.58 -4.79 -6.10
CA PRO A 194 44.40 -5.92 -5.67
C PRO A 194 43.71 -7.26 -5.96
N GLU A 195 44.40 -8.18 -6.62
CA GLU A 195 43.90 -9.55 -6.89
C GLU A 195 43.39 -10.23 -5.61
N ALA A 196 44.06 -9.99 -4.48
CA ALA A 196 43.66 -10.52 -3.19
C ALA A 196 42.23 -10.14 -2.79
N LEU A 197 41.74 -8.97 -3.19
CA LEU A 197 40.36 -8.54 -2.94
C LEU A 197 39.37 -9.28 -3.84
N LEU A 198 39.69 -9.43 -5.13
CA LEU A 198 38.88 -10.22 -6.07
C LEU A 198 38.75 -11.68 -5.62
N ARG A 199 39.85 -12.27 -5.14
CA ARG A 199 39.88 -13.65 -4.64
C ARG A 199 38.97 -13.88 -3.43
N ARG A 200 38.62 -12.83 -2.67
CA ARG A 200 37.65 -12.96 -1.58
C ARG A 200 36.23 -13.22 -2.08
N LEU A 201 35.90 -12.70 -3.26
CA LEU A 201 34.60 -12.90 -3.91
C LEU A 201 34.60 -14.11 -4.84
N VAL A 202 35.73 -14.37 -5.51
CA VAL A 202 35.91 -15.49 -6.45
C VAL A 202 37.11 -16.33 -6.01
N PRO A 203 36.93 -17.29 -5.08
CA PRO A 203 38.05 -18.04 -4.48
C PRO A 203 38.93 -18.80 -5.47
N LYS A 204 38.32 -19.26 -6.57
CA LYS A 204 38.95 -20.01 -7.68
C LYS A 204 39.43 -19.11 -8.83
N LEU A 205 39.72 -17.83 -8.55
CA LEU A 205 40.17 -16.84 -9.55
C LEU A 205 41.32 -17.36 -10.44
N TYR A 206 42.27 -18.10 -9.87
CA TYR A 206 43.43 -18.67 -10.57
C TYR A 206 43.10 -19.71 -11.64
N GLU A 207 41.87 -20.24 -11.65
CA GLU A 207 41.40 -21.20 -12.65
C GLU A 207 40.68 -20.52 -13.83
N ILE A 208 40.59 -19.19 -13.81
CA ILE A 208 39.91 -18.38 -14.82
C ILE A 208 40.97 -17.68 -15.65
N ASP A 209 40.85 -17.79 -16.97
CA ASP A 209 41.64 -16.98 -17.90
C ASP A 209 40.93 -15.63 -18.10
N PRO A 210 41.51 -14.51 -17.60
CA PRO A 210 40.88 -13.19 -17.67
C PRO A 210 40.61 -12.70 -19.10
N SER A 211 41.35 -13.21 -20.10
CA SER A 211 41.14 -12.89 -21.51
C SER A 211 39.89 -13.54 -22.11
N ASN A 212 39.41 -14.61 -21.49
CA ASN A 212 38.27 -15.39 -21.95
C ASN A 212 37.02 -15.19 -21.08
N ASP A 213 37.13 -14.51 -19.93
CA ASP A 213 36.03 -14.27 -18.99
C ASP A 213 35.99 -12.82 -18.46
N LEU A 214 35.25 -11.97 -19.17
CA LEU A 214 35.09 -10.55 -18.82
C LEU A 214 34.22 -10.30 -17.58
N ARG A 215 33.60 -11.33 -16.98
CA ARG A 215 32.83 -11.16 -15.73
C ARG A 215 33.73 -10.65 -14.61
N LEU A 216 34.99 -11.08 -14.58
CA LEU A 216 35.97 -10.59 -13.61
C LEU A 216 36.24 -9.10 -13.75
N SER A 217 36.32 -8.57 -14.96
CA SER A 217 36.42 -7.12 -15.20
C SER A 217 35.19 -6.38 -14.67
N GLY A 218 34.00 -6.97 -14.82
CA GLY A 218 32.76 -6.47 -14.22
C GLY A 218 32.82 -6.41 -12.68
N ILE A 219 33.26 -7.50 -12.03
CA ILE A 219 33.40 -7.57 -10.56
C ILE A 219 34.46 -6.56 -10.08
N ALA A 220 35.60 -6.49 -10.75
CA ALA A 220 36.69 -5.57 -10.40
C ALA A 220 36.23 -4.11 -10.51
N LYS A 221 35.46 -3.79 -11.56
CA LYS A 221 34.87 -2.47 -11.72
C LYS A 221 33.96 -2.10 -10.55
N ILE A 222 33.02 -2.96 -10.20
CA ILE A 222 32.07 -2.71 -9.11
C ILE A 222 32.81 -2.46 -7.78
N LEU A 223 33.80 -3.31 -7.48
CA LEU A 223 34.60 -3.17 -6.26
C LEU A 223 35.42 -1.88 -6.23
N ALA A 224 36.01 -1.48 -7.36
CA ALA A 224 36.81 -0.27 -7.45
C ALA A 224 35.97 1.00 -7.28
N GLU A 225 34.74 1.01 -7.82
CA GLU A 225 33.79 2.11 -7.65
C GLU A 225 33.39 2.30 -6.18
N ASP A 226 33.00 1.23 -5.49
CA ASP A 226 32.59 1.33 -4.09
C ASP A 226 33.77 1.54 -3.14
N LEU A 227 34.95 1.01 -3.47
CA LEU A 227 36.18 1.29 -2.72
C LEU A 227 36.60 2.76 -2.84
N THR A 228 36.32 3.40 -3.98
CA THR A 228 36.49 4.86 -4.14
C THR A 228 35.58 5.63 -3.18
N ASN A 229 34.28 5.30 -3.16
CA ASN A 229 33.33 5.94 -2.26
C ASN A 229 33.68 5.72 -0.79
N LEU A 230 34.08 4.49 -0.42
CA LEU A 230 34.54 4.15 0.92
C LEU A 230 35.75 5.01 1.34
N GLN A 231 36.78 5.11 0.49
CA GLN A 231 37.97 5.90 0.79
C GLN A 231 37.67 7.39 0.93
N VAL A 232 36.81 7.95 0.07
CA VAL A 232 36.38 9.34 0.17
C VAL A 232 35.64 9.60 1.48
N ALA A 233 34.68 8.74 1.84
CA ALA A 233 33.91 8.89 3.08
C ALA A 233 34.82 8.84 4.32
N LEU A 234 35.72 7.85 4.39
CA LEU A 234 36.71 7.73 5.47
C LEU A 234 37.63 8.96 5.54
N HIS A 235 38.08 9.47 4.39
CA HIS A 235 38.93 10.66 4.33
C HIS A 235 38.22 11.92 4.85
N LEU A 236 36.95 12.11 4.47
CA LEU A 236 36.16 13.27 4.88
C LEU A 236 35.80 13.21 6.38
N MET A 237 35.45 12.04 6.91
CA MET A 237 35.19 11.89 8.35
C MET A 237 36.44 12.13 9.20
N ALA A 238 37.61 11.70 8.72
CA ALA A 238 38.88 11.94 9.41
C ALA A 238 39.32 13.42 9.39
N ARG A 239 38.72 14.27 8.56
CA ARG A 239 39.15 15.65 8.33
C ARG A 239 38.00 16.64 8.43
N GLY A 240 37.73 17.08 9.65
CA GLY A 240 36.86 18.23 9.93
C GLY A 240 35.66 17.85 10.79
N SER A 241 34.92 18.87 11.20
CA SER A 241 33.65 18.70 11.90
C SER A 241 32.53 18.47 10.89
N TRP A 242 31.77 17.40 11.08
CA TRP A 242 30.59 17.07 10.27
C TRP A 242 29.42 16.75 11.19
N ASP A 243 28.21 17.16 10.78
CA ASP A 243 26.95 16.80 11.43
C ASP A 243 26.35 15.55 10.78
N LEU A 244 26.48 15.41 9.45
CA LEU A 244 26.08 14.23 8.67
C LEU A 244 27.21 13.79 7.74
N THR A 245 27.51 12.50 7.71
CA THR A 245 28.22 11.89 6.58
C THR A 245 27.34 10.82 5.97
N SER A 246 27.07 10.92 4.67
CA SER A 246 26.35 9.93 3.88
C SER A 246 27.27 9.30 2.85
N VAL A 247 27.28 7.98 2.77
CA VAL A 247 28.01 7.21 1.76
C VAL A 247 27.10 6.16 1.14
N TYR A 248 27.06 6.14 -0.18
CA TYR A 248 26.31 5.15 -0.95
C TYR A 248 27.25 4.14 -1.60
N LEU A 249 26.97 2.85 -1.40
CA LEU A 249 27.69 1.71 -1.93
C LEU A 249 26.73 0.87 -2.80
N SER A 250 26.98 0.85 -4.10
CA SER A 250 26.13 0.23 -5.14
C SER A 250 26.34 -1.27 -5.33
N GLY A 251 27.45 -1.81 -4.83
CA GLY A 251 27.98 -3.04 -5.38
C GLY A 251 27.28 -4.30 -4.90
N LEU A 252 26.51 -4.30 -3.80
CA LEU A 252 25.68 -5.46 -3.45
C LEU A 252 24.62 -5.73 -4.53
N ASP A 253 23.95 -4.70 -5.03
CA ASP A 253 23.02 -4.80 -6.16
C ASP A 253 23.72 -5.25 -7.44
N SER A 254 24.78 -4.55 -7.85
CA SER A 254 25.49 -4.85 -9.09
C SER A 254 26.15 -6.24 -9.09
N LEU A 255 26.70 -6.70 -7.95
CA LEU A 255 27.24 -8.05 -7.81
C LEU A 255 26.12 -9.10 -7.74
N SER A 256 24.93 -8.74 -7.25
CA SER A 256 23.76 -9.62 -7.30
C SER A 256 23.27 -9.81 -8.73
N HIS A 257 23.21 -8.75 -9.55
CA HIS A 257 22.93 -8.89 -10.99
C HIS A 257 23.92 -9.83 -11.69
N GLN A 258 25.20 -9.79 -11.33
CA GLN A 258 26.21 -10.67 -11.91
C GLN A 258 26.16 -12.10 -11.34
N GLY A 259 25.87 -12.26 -10.05
CA GLY A 259 26.08 -13.52 -9.31
C GLY A 259 24.84 -14.33 -8.98
N MET A 260 23.66 -13.72 -8.94
CA MET A 260 22.48 -14.33 -8.30
C MET A 260 21.93 -15.55 -9.05
N SER A 261 22.17 -15.63 -10.36
CA SER A 261 21.79 -16.79 -11.17
C SER A 261 22.61 -18.04 -10.83
N TYR A 262 23.87 -17.87 -10.40
CA TYR A 262 24.80 -18.94 -10.03
C TYR A 262 24.60 -19.43 -8.59
N ARG A 263 24.01 -18.59 -7.73
CA ARG A 263 23.80 -18.91 -6.32
C ARG A 263 22.90 -20.13 -6.15
N ALA A 264 23.27 -21.04 -5.24
CA ALA A 264 22.58 -22.31 -5.04
C ALA A 264 21.13 -22.15 -4.50
N PRO A 265 20.14 -22.91 -5.01
CA PRO A 265 20.25 -23.76 -6.20
C PRO A 265 20.37 -22.89 -7.47
N ALA A 266 21.32 -23.19 -8.35
CA ALA A 266 21.53 -22.39 -9.57
C ALA A 266 20.28 -22.43 -10.48
N LEU A 267 20.06 -21.36 -11.23
CA LEU A 267 18.93 -21.28 -12.15
C LEU A 267 19.09 -22.30 -13.31
N PRO A 268 17.98 -22.80 -13.89
CA PRO A 268 18.04 -23.72 -15.03
C PRO A 268 18.88 -23.15 -16.18
N GLY A 269 19.80 -23.95 -16.72
CA GLY A 269 20.67 -23.58 -17.84
C GLY A 269 22.01 -22.94 -17.44
N VAL A 270 22.27 -22.76 -16.15
CA VAL A 270 23.61 -22.40 -15.65
C VAL A 270 24.56 -23.58 -15.81
N ASP A 271 25.75 -23.33 -16.38
CA ASP A 271 26.81 -24.33 -16.49
C ASP A 271 27.38 -24.67 -15.10
N GLN A 272 27.66 -25.96 -14.85
CA GLN A 272 28.19 -26.41 -13.56
C GLN A 272 29.50 -25.70 -13.21
N ARG A 273 30.37 -25.47 -14.21
CA ARG A 273 31.63 -24.76 -14.01
C ARG A 273 31.41 -23.32 -13.57
N ASP A 274 30.45 -22.64 -14.16
CA ASP A 274 30.09 -21.27 -13.77
C ASP A 274 29.54 -21.22 -12.34
N GLN A 275 28.71 -22.20 -11.96
CA GLN A 275 28.24 -22.32 -10.58
C GLN A 275 29.40 -22.56 -9.60
N GLU A 276 30.37 -23.40 -9.95
CA GLU A 276 31.55 -23.66 -9.11
C GLU A 276 32.47 -22.44 -8.95
N LEU A 277 32.49 -21.52 -9.93
CA LEU A 277 33.33 -20.32 -9.92
C LEU A 277 32.64 -19.15 -9.22
N TYR A 278 31.35 -18.92 -9.51
CA TYR A 278 30.63 -17.70 -9.14
C TYR A 278 29.45 -17.92 -8.17
N GLY A 279 29.15 -19.17 -7.79
CA GLY A 279 28.02 -19.49 -6.91
C GLY A 279 28.10 -18.87 -5.51
N GLU A 280 29.31 -18.55 -5.03
CA GLU A 280 29.54 -17.88 -3.74
C GLU A 280 29.63 -16.35 -3.86
N LEU A 281 29.59 -15.77 -5.07
CA LEU A 281 29.88 -14.36 -5.33
C LEU A 281 29.05 -13.42 -4.45
N VAL A 282 27.72 -13.60 -4.48
CA VAL A 282 26.79 -12.77 -3.70
C VAL A 282 26.99 -12.99 -2.20
N ASP A 283 27.12 -14.24 -1.78
CA ASP A 283 27.25 -14.59 -0.37
C ASP A 283 28.51 -13.99 0.28
N ARG A 284 29.62 -13.95 -0.48
CA ARG A 284 30.90 -13.34 -0.08
C ARG A 284 30.87 -11.81 -0.18
N ALA A 285 30.08 -11.26 -1.10
CA ALA A 285 29.90 -9.82 -1.20
C ALA A 285 29.27 -9.25 0.08
N TYR A 286 28.23 -9.90 0.64
CA TYR A 286 27.66 -9.50 1.93
C TYR A 286 28.70 -9.50 3.06
N GLU A 287 29.58 -10.52 3.12
CA GLU A 287 30.65 -10.60 4.12
C GLU A 287 31.67 -9.46 3.96
N LEU A 288 32.07 -9.13 2.72
CA LEU A 288 32.98 -8.01 2.45
C LEU A 288 32.36 -6.66 2.82
N TYR A 289 31.08 -6.45 2.51
CA TYR A 289 30.40 -5.18 2.80
C TYR A 289 30.12 -5.01 4.29
N ASP A 290 29.91 -6.10 5.05
CA ASP A 290 29.86 -6.04 6.52
C ASP A 290 31.17 -5.50 7.10
N GLU A 291 32.32 -5.91 6.56
CA GLU A 291 33.62 -5.37 6.99
C GLU A 291 33.77 -3.89 6.65
N TRP A 292 33.34 -3.46 5.45
CA TRP A 292 33.39 -2.05 5.07
C TRP A 292 32.46 -1.18 5.92
N VAL A 293 31.28 -1.69 6.27
CA VAL A 293 30.40 -1.08 7.29
C VAL A 293 31.15 -0.97 8.61
N GLY A 294 31.85 -2.02 9.04
CA GLY A 294 32.70 -1.98 10.25
C GLY A 294 33.70 -0.83 10.24
N LEU A 295 34.42 -0.63 9.12
CA LEU A 295 35.39 0.46 8.96
C LEU A 295 34.74 1.84 9.04
N LEU A 296 33.58 2.02 8.40
CA LEU A 296 32.84 3.29 8.42
C LEU A 296 32.32 3.62 9.83
N VAL A 297 31.76 2.63 10.51
CA VAL A 297 31.25 2.77 11.89
C VAL A 297 32.40 3.08 12.86
N GLU A 298 33.53 2.38 12.74
CA GLU A 298 34.72 2.65 13.56
C GLU A 298 35.25 4.07 13.33
N ALA A 299 35.29 4.53 12.07
CA ALA A 299 35.74 5.88 11.73
C ALA A 299 34.79 6.99 12.22
N ALA A 300 33.49 6.71 12.33
CA ALA A 300 32.53 7.67 12.89
C ALA A 300 32.62 7.80 14.42
N GLY A 301 33.09 6.76 15.11
CA GLY A 301 33.25 6.75 16.57
C GLY A 301 31.96 6.42 17.33
N ASP A 302 32.10 6.14 18.63
CA ASP A 302 31.01 5.66 19.49
C ASP A 302 29.94 6.74 19.80
N ASP A 303 30.28 8.02 19.63
CA ASP A 303 29.37 9.15 19.85
C ASP A 303 28.45 9.43 18.66
N ALA A 304 28.71 8.82 17.50
CA ALA A 304 27.89 8.97 16.30
C ALA A 304 26.66 8.04 16.31
N THR A 305 25.54 8.53 15.80
CA THR A 305 24.40 7.68 15.45
C THR A 305 24.58 7.16 14.02
N VAL A 306 24.46 5.85 13.83
CA VAL A 306 24.65 5.17 12.55
C VAL A 306 23.30 4.71 12.02
N LEU A 307 23.00 5.04 10.76
CA LEU A 307 21.89 4.54 9.97
C LEU A 307 22.44 3.74 8.79
N ILE A 308 22.01 2.49 8.65
CA ILE A 308 22.36 1.61 7.52
C ILE A 308 21.05 1.21 6.87
N LEU A 309 20.90 1.45 5.58
CA LEU A 309 19.66 1.12 4.88
C LEU A 309 19.86 0.69 3.43
N SER A 310 18.83 0.03 2.91
CA SER A 310 18.71 -0.33 1.51
C SER A 310 17.37 0.12 0.94
N ASP A 311 17.39 0.54 -0.31
CA ASP A 311 16.21 1.00 -1.04
C ASP A 311 15.29 -0.15 -1.48
N HIS A 312 15.84 -1.34 -1.72
CA HIS A 312 15.11 -2.58 -2.01
C HIS A 312 15.93 -3.81 -1.61
N GLY A 313 15.43 -5.01 -1.91
CA GLY A 313 16.15 -6.27 -1.74
C GLY A 313 16.42 -6.95 -3.08
N PHE A 314 16.81 -8.21 -3.03
CA PHE A 314 17.11 -9.02 -4.21
C PHE A 314 16.64 -10.46 -3.98
N TYR A 315 15.83 -10.99 -4.89
CA TYR A 315 15.37 -12.37 -4.78
C TYR A 315 16.57 -13.32 -4.80
N HIS A 316 16.70 -14.12 -3.75
CA HIS A 316 17.82 -15.03 -3.54
C HIS A 316 17.39 -16.50 -3.44
N ASP A 317 16.09 -16.78 -3.60
CA ASP A 317 15.45 -18.09 -3.42
C ASP A 317 14.71 -18.55 -4.69
N HIS A 318 13.62 -19.32 -4.54
CA HIS A 318 12.79 -19.81 -5.63
C HIS A 318 11.99 -18.72 -6.37
N ARG A 319 11.88 -17.51 -5.79
CA ARG A 319 11.18 -16.35 -6.38
C ARG A 319 12.01 -15.63 -7.44
N ARG A 320 13.29 -15.98 -7.62
CA ARG A 320 14.14 -15.45 -8.69
C ARG A 320 13.46 -15.66 -10.04
N PRO A 321 13.43 -14.64 -10.92
CA PRO A 321 12.90 -14.82 -12.25
C PRO A 321 13.73 -15.89 -12.99
N GLN A 322 13.07 -16.98 -13.41
CA GLN A 322 13.73 -18.02 -14.20
C GLN A 322 14.22 -17.45 -15.55
N THR A 323 13.57 -16.39 -16.00
CA THR A 323 13.88 -15.69 -17.23
C THR A 323 13.55 -14.21 -17.12
N LEU A 324 14.37 -13.36 -17.73
CA LEU A 324 14.15 -11.91 -17.79
C LEU A 324 13.24 -11.51 -18.94
N GLY A 325 12.48 -10.43 -18.74
CA GLY A 325 11.78 -9.71 -19.80
C GLY A 325 12.72 -9.06 -20.81
N ILE A 326 12.15 -8.30 -21.75
CA ILE A 326 12.90 -7.66 -22.84
C ILE A 326 12.94 -6.14 -22.73
N GLU A 327 12.19 -5.60 -21.76
CA GLU A 327 12.18 -4.20 -21.44
C GLU A 327 13.54 -3.77 -20.90
N ALA A 328 13.88 -2.48 -21.06
CA ALA A 328 15.15 -1.96 -20.55
C ALA A 328 15.31 -2.15 -19.02
N THR A 329 14.18 -2.27 -18.32
CA THR A 329 14.05 -2.45 -16.88
C THR A 329 13.95 -3.92 -16.46
N ALA A 330 14.04 -4.87 -17.39
CA ALA A 330 13.95 -6.30 -17.10
C ALA A 330 14.92 -6.79 -15.99
N PRO A 331 16.16 -6.30 -15.88
CA PRO A 331 17.05 -6.66 -14.78
C PRO A 331 16.43 -6.45 -13.39
N CYS A 332 15.61 -5.40 -13.22
CA CYS A 332 14.90 -5.09 -11.97
C CYS A 332 13.86 -6.15 -11.56
N ALA A 333 13.52 -7.12 -12.43
CA ALA A 333 12.67 -8.26 -12.07
C ALA A 333 13.31 -9.17 -11.00
N TYR A 334 14.64 -9.09 -10.81
CA TYR A 334 15.32 -9.76 -9.71
C TYR A 334 15.15 -9.02 -8.37
N HIS A 335 14.72 -7.77 -8.36
CA HIS A 335 14.65 -6.98 -7.13
C HIS A 335 13.49 -7.47 -6.27
N ALA A 336 13.77 -7.71 -4.99
CA ALA A 336 12.72 -7.92 -4.00
C ALA A 336 12.25 -6.56 -3.46
N PRO A 337 10.97 -6.36 -3.16
CA PRO A 337 10.45 -5.08 -2.68
C PRO A 337 10.81 -4.78 -1.22
N THR A 338 11.63 -5.60 -0.56
CA THR A 338 12.01 -5.43 0.84
C THR A 338 13.52 -5.33 0.98
N GLY A 339 14.01 -4.12 1.31
CA GLY A 339 15.38 -3.90 1.74
C GLY A 339 15.52 -4.02 3.25
N SER A 340 16.61 -3.48 3.79
CA SER A 340 16.94 -3.51 5.21
C SER A 340 17.05 -2.10 5.81
N LEU A 341 16.73 -1.97 7.09
CA LEU A 341 17.02 -0.78 7.90
C LEU A 341 17.62 -1.21 9.24
N MET A 342 18.73 -0.58 9.61
CA MET A 342 19.36 -0.71 10.93
C MET A 342 19.82 0.66 11.39
N MET A 343 19.59 0.96 12.65
CA MET A 343 20.00 2.19 13.29
C MET A 343 20.66 1.84 14.62
N ALA A 344 21.73 2.50 15.00
CA ALA A 344 22.40 2.28 16.28
C ALA A 344 23.10 3.57 16.75
N GLY A 345 23.30 3.71 18.06
CA GLY A 345 24.00 4.87 18.65
C GLY A 345 23.11 5.70 19.57
N PRO A 346 23.61 6.86 20.04
CA PRO A 346 23.02 7.60 21.16
C PRO A 346 21.55 8.04 20.96
N LEU A 347 21.14 8.30 19.72
CA LEU A 347 19.80 8.80 19.38
C LEU A 347 18.79 7.68 19.08
N VAL A 348 19.16 6.41 19.25
CA VAL A 348 18.39 5.24 18.83
C VAL A 348 18.05 4.37 20.04
N GLN A 349 16.84 3.81 20.06
CA GLN A 349 16.47 2.83 21.08
C GLN A 349 17.15 1.49 20.81
N GLN A 350 17.73 0.90 21.86
CA GLN A 350 18.38 -0.39 21.78
C GLN A 350 17.37 -1.55 21.82
N GLY A 351 17.56 -2.55 20.97
CA GLY A 351 16.80 -3.80 20.97
C GLY A 351 15.39 -3.66 20.38
N VAL A 352 15.12 -2.62 19.61
CA VAL A 352 13.79 -2.36 19.03
C VAL A 352 13.67 -2.98 17.64
N ALA A 353 12.66 -3.80 17.45
CA ALA A 353 12.29 -4.27 16.12
C ALA A 353 11.54 -3.17 15.36
N ILE A 354 12.00 -2.84 14.16
CA ILE A 354 11.31 -1.94 13.24
C ILE A 354 10.35 -2.78 12.40
N SER A 355 9.07 -2.41 12.43
CA SER A 355 8.03 -3.00 11.61
C SER A 355 7.28 -1.90 10.87
N HIS A 356 6.80 -2.21 9.67
CA HIS A 356 5.97 -1.29 8.89
C HIS A 356 6.63 0.03 8.48
N ALA A 357 7.96 0.02 8.32
CA ALA A 357 8.72 1.12 7.76
C ALA A 357 8.77 1.02 6.23
N THR A 358 8.70 2.16 5.59
CA THR A 358 8.89 2.28 4.13
C THR A 358 10.03 3.25 3.85
N ILE A 359 10.57 3.23 2.62
CA ILE A 359 11.62 4.18 2.22
C ILE A 359 11.19 5.66 2.33
N LEU A 360 9.88 5.96 2.39
CA LEU A 360 9.36 7.32 2.63
C LEU A 360 9.67 7.82 4.05
N ASP A 361 9.89 6.91 5.00
CA ASP A 361 10.06 7.22 6.42
C ASP A 361 11.50 7.65 6.76
N ILE A 362 12.45 7.46 5.85
CA ILE A 362 13.87 7.72 6.10
C ILE A 362 14.18 9.21 6.21
N CYS A 363 13.84 10.03 5.20
CA CYS A 363 14.07 11.48 5.25
C CYS A 363 13.50 12.15 6.51
N PRO A 364 12.20 11.97 6.87
CA PRO A 364 11.67 12.58 8.08
C PRO A 364 12.34 12.05 9.36
N THR A 365 12.70 10.76 9.41
CA THR A 365 13.43 10.19 10.57
C THR A 365 14.84 10.75 10.70
N LEU A 366 15.56 10.89 9.59
CA LEU A 366 16.90 11.48 9.56
C LEU A 366 16.88 12.94 10.03
N LEU A 367 15.93 13.73 9.55
CA LEU A 367 15.78 15.13 9.96
C LEU A 367 15.40 15.27 11.44
N ALA A 368 14.66 14.31 12.00
CA ALA A 368 14.30 14.30 13.42
C ALA A 368 15.53 14.20 14.34
N PHE A 369 16.62 13.52 13.93
CA PHE A 369 17.87 13.52 14.70
C PHE A 369 18.48 14.90 14.88
N PHE A 370 18.17 15.83 13.97
CA PHE A 370 18.64 17.22 14.02
C PHE A 370 17.59 18.18 14.58
N GLY A 371 16.48 17.68 15.13
CA GLY A 371 15.37 18.50 15.63
C GLY A 371 14.56 19.20 14.53
N ILE A 372 14.64 18.72 13.29
CA ILE A 372 13.96 19.32 12.14
C ILE A 372 12.70 18.51 11.82
N SER A 373 11.54 19.18 11.81
CA SER A 373 10.27 18.59 11.40
C SER A 373 9.85 19.08 10.01
N ILE A 374 9.50 18.16 9.10
CA ILE A 374 8.85 18.53 7.84
C ILE A 374 7.36 18.72 8.11
N LYS A 375 6.80 19.90 7.83
CA LYS A 375 5.34 20.09 7.74
C LYS A 375 4.89 19.88 6.30
N GLY A 376 3.87 19.04 6.09
CA GLY A 376 3.33 18.78 4.75
C GLY A 376 2.56 17.47 4.68
N ASP A 377 1.99 17.21 3.50
CA ASP A 377 1.14 16.04 3.24
C ASP A 377 1.87 14.72 3.54
N LYS A 378 1.18 13.82 4.25
CA LYS A 378 1.71 12.79 5.15
C LYS A 378 2.23 11.52 4.44
N GLN A 379 3.07 11.61 3.40
CA GLN A 379 3.55 10.40 2.72
C GLN A 379 4.51 9.58 3.60
N GLY A 380 5.56 10.19 4.16
CA GLY A 380 6.46 9.57 5.15
C GLY A 380 6.13 9.93 6.60
N LYS A 381 6.56 9.10 7.56
CA LYS A 381 6.48 9.34 9.01
C LYS A 381 7.84 9.20 9.68
N VAL A 382 8.01 9.89 10.81
CA VAL A 382 9.15 9.66 11.70
C VAL A 382 8.95 8.34 12.43
N LEU A 383 10.00 7.52 12.51
CA LEU A 383 9.99 6.24 13.23
C LEU A 383 10.18 6.43 14.75
N TRP A 384 9.31 7.21 15.40
CA TRP A 384 9.47 7.65 16.80
C TRP A 384 9.76 6.52 17.79
N ASN A 385 9.13 5.35 17.62
CA ASN A 385 9.32 4.19 18.50
C ASN A 385 10.74 3.63 18.47
N SER A 386 11.54 3.98 17.47
CA SER A 386 12.93 3.55 17.33
C SER A 386 13.95 4.60 17.77
N LEU A 387 13.49 5.80 18.16
CA LEU A 387 14.37 6.92 18.51
C LEU A 387 14.41 7.15 20.03
N ASN A 388 15.56 7.59 20.51
CA ASN A 388 15.80 8.00 21.88
C ASN A 388 16.36 9.43 21.89
N LEU A 389 15.48 10.42 21.74
CA LEU A 389 15.90 11.83 21.58
C LEU A 389 16.00 12.61 22.90
N GLY A 390 15.69 12.03 24.07
CA GLY A 390 15.77 12.70 25.37
C GLY A 390 15.06 14.07 25.44
N GLU A 391 15.58 15.01 26.23
CA GLU A 391 15.14 16.42 26.31
C GLU A 391 15.41 17.23 25.01
N HIS A 392 16.10 16.66 24.01
CA HIS A 392 16.17 17.23 22.66
C HIS A 392 14.87 16.99 21.87
N SER A 393 13.83 16.44 22.51
CA SER A 393 12.50 16.32 21.93
C SER A 393 11.94 17.69 21.56
N VAL A 394 11.68 17.92 20.28
CA VAL A 394 10.59 18.80 19.89
C VAL A 394 9.34 18.20 20.52
N ASN A 395 8.80 18.89 21.52
CA ASN A 395 7.59 18.49 22.22
C ASN A 395 6.49 18.26 21.15
N PRO A 396 5.88 17.07 21.01
CA PRO A 396 4.89 16.79 19.97
C PRO A 396 3.68 17.76 20.00
N SER A 397 3.49 18.44 21.14
CA SER A 397 2.46 19.43 21.41
C SER A 397 2.91 20.90 21.32
N GLU A 398 4.19 21.22 21.13
CA GLU A 398 4.62 22.61 20.97
C GLU A 398 4.42 23.08 19.53
N LYS A 399 3.27 23.73 19.37
CA LYS A 399 2.96 24.61 18.24
C LYS A 399 4.15 25.51 17.94
N CYS A 400 4.53 25.53 16.67
CA CYS A 400 5.30 26.59 16.03
C CYS A 400 4.98 27.96 16.61
N ALA A 401 5.96 28.55 17.28
CA ALA A 401 6.14 29.98 17.22
C ALA A 401 6.89 30.26 15.90
N PRO A 402 6.34 31.07 14.98
CA PRO A 402 7.04 31.43 13.76
C PRO A 402 8.23 32.30 14.16
N THR A 403 9.43 31.75 14.04
CA THR A 403 10.59 32.60 13.82
C THR A 403 10.56 32.97 12.35
N ASN A 404 10.70 34.25 12.01
CA ASN A 404 10.48 34.82 10.67
C ASN A 404 11.32 34.22 9.52
N HIS A 405 12.13 33.18 9.77
CA HIS A 405 12.86 32.38 8.78
C HIS A 405 12.28 30.97 8.55
N GLN A 406 11.34 30.50 9.39
CA GLN A 406 10.69 29.19 9.25
C GLN A 406 9.48 29.21 8.30
N ASP A 407 8.83 30.37 8.12
CA ASP A 407 7.70 30.50 7.18
C ASP A 407 8.09 30.28 5.71
N ASP A 408 9.38 30.40 5.38
CA ASP A 408 9.90 30.11 4.04
C ASP A 408 10.15 28.61 3.78
N LEU A 409 10.45 27.82 4.82
CA LEU A 409 10.57 26.36 4.75
C LEU A 409 9.20 25.66 4.82
N LEU A 410 8.19 26.36 5.36
CA LEU A 410 6.82 25.87 5.57
C LEU A 410 5.95 25.80 4.30
N ASN A 411 6.41 26.37 3.18
CA ASN A 411 5.71 26.44 1.89
C ASN A 411 6.33 25.54 0.81
N LEU A 412 6.90 24.38 1.18
CA LEU A 412 7.48 23.42 0.22
C LEU A 412 6.50 22.96 -0.87
N ASN A 413 5.19 22.93 -0.59
CA ASN A 413 4.15 22.59 -1.58
C ASN A 413 3.75 23.77 -2.51
N GLN A 414 4.06 25.02 -2.15
CA GLN A 414 3.74 26.21 -2.97
C GLN A 414 4.95 26.73 -3.75
N ARG A 415 6.17 26.33 -3.36
CA ARG A 415 7.37 26.53 -4.17
C ARG A 415 7.51 25.38 -5.19
N ILE A 416 6.57 25.32 -6.14
CA ILE A 416 6.76 24.56 -7.40
C ILE A 416 8.00 25.11 -8.15
N ASP A 417 8.39 26.35 -7.82
CA ASP A 417 9.63 27.00 -8.23
C ASP A 417 10.63 27.09 -7.05
N TYR A 418 11.01 25.98 -6.41
CA TYR A 418 12.35 25.96 -5.81
C TYR A 418 13.30 26.11 -7.01
N PRO A 419 14.18 27.12 -7.05
CA PRO A 419 15.12 27.25 -8.14
C PRO A 419 16.18 26.16 -7.97
N ILE A 420 15.83 24.89 -8.23
CA ILE A 420 16.78 23.85 -8.64
C ILE A 420 17.15 24.12 -10.11
N ALA A 421 17.37 25.40 -10.42
CA ALA A 421 18.02 25.91 -11.60
C ALA A 421 19.44 26.30 -11.18
N TYR A 422 20.16 25.39 -10.52
CA TYR A 422 21.60 25.39 -10.74
C TYR A 422 21.77 24.92 -12.18
N SER A 423 21.98 25.88 -13.08
CA SER A 423 22.10 25.70 -14.54
C SER A 423 23.38 24.95 -14.93
N LEU A 424 23.75 23.91 -14.18
CA LEU A 424 24.85 23.04 -14.48
C LEU A 424 24.28 21.87 -15.26
N GLN A 425 24.12 22.06 -16.57
CA GLN A 425 23.89 20.89 -17.42
C GLN A 425 25.16 20.03 -17.43
N PRO A 426 25.03 18.69 -17.32
CA PRO A 426 26.15 17.80 -17.57
C PRO A 426 26.70 18.04 -18.99
N THR A 427 28.00 17.82 -19.16
CA THR A 427 28.61 17.86 -20.49
C THR A 427 28.12 16.69 -21.34
N ALA A 428 28.27 16.77 -22.67
CA ALA A 428 27.95 15.66 -23.55
C ALA A 428 28.79 14.40 -23.22
N SER A 429 30.08 14.58 -22.89
CA SER A 429 30.98 13.48 -22.52
C SER A 429 30.60 12.79 -21.21
N THR A 430 30.20 13.56 -20.19
CA THR A 430 29.75 13.00 -18.90
C THR A 430 28.42 12.27 -19.06
N THR A 431 27.51 12.80 -19.88
CA THR A 431 26.24 12.14 -20.22
C THR A 431 26.46 10.79 -20.89
N GLU A 432 27.36 10.73 -21.88
CA GLU A 432 27.68 9.49 -22.59
C GLU A 432 28.36 8.45 -21.67
N ALA A 433 29.31 8.87 -20.84
CA ALA A 433 29.99 8.00 -19.90
C ALA A 433 29.01 7.40 -18.88
N ALA A 434 28.11 8.21 -18.32
CA ALA A 434 27.10 7.76 -17.36
C ALA A 434 26.12 6.76 -17.99
N LEU A 435 25.66 7.01 -19.23
CA LEU A 435 24.81 6.04 -19.94
C LEU A 435 25.52 4.71 -20.20
N ARG A 436 26.78 4.74 -20.65
CA ARG A 436 27.60 3.52 -20.82
C ARG A 436 27.81 2.79 -19.50
N GLN A 437 27.93 3.52 -18.40
CA GLN A 437 28.05 2.91 -17.07
C GLN A 437 26.77 2.18 -16.68
N LEU A 438 25.59 2.79 -16.87
CA LEU A 438 24.31 2.12 -16.61
C LEU A 438 24.14 0.84 -17.43
N VAL A 439 24.61 0.83 -18.69
CA VAL A 439 24.65 -0.39 -19.50
C VAL A 439 25.61 -1.42 -18.91
N ALA A 440 26.83 -1.01 -18.56
CA ALA A 440 27.85 -1.91 -18.02
C ALA A 440 27.51 -2.48 -16.63
N LEU A 441 26.74 -1.75 -15.82
CA LEU A 441 26.23 -2.23 -14.52
C LEU A 441 25.00 -3.13 -14.68
N GLY A 442 24.44 -3.22 -15.90
CA GLY A 442 23.26 -4.02 -16.20
C GLY A 442 21.93 -3.32 -15.86
N TYR A 443 21.92 -2.01 -15.59
CA TYR A 443 20.69 -1.24 -15.39
C TYR A 443 19.98 -0.88 -16.70
N LEU A 444 20.72 -0.82 -17.81
CA LEU A 444 20.19 -0.55 -19.16
C LEU A 444 20.66 -1.62 -20.15
N PRO A 445 19.85 -1.96 -21.16
CA PRO A 445 20.32 -2.71 -22.32
C PRO A 445 21.20 -1.83 -23.21
N GLU A 446 21.83 -2.40 -24.23
CA GLU A 446 22.51 -1.61 -25.26
C GLU A 446 21.58 -0.52 -25.82
N LEU A 447 22.12 0.70 -25.92
CA LEU A 447 21.34 1.85 -26.37
C LEU A 447 20.87 1.65 -27.81
N PRO A 448 19.60 1.96 -28.14
CA PRO A 448 19.11 1.81 -29.50
C PRO A 448 19.91 2.65 -30.49
N SER A 449 20.25 2.07 -31.65
CA SER A 449 20.91 2.81 -32.73
C SER A 449 20.04 3.93 -33.30
N ASN A 450 18.72 3.81 -33.20
CA ASN A 450 17.76 4.84 -33.58
C ASN A 450 17.46 5.79 -32.41
N GLN A 451 18.10 6.96 -32.43
CA GLN A 451 17.93 7.99 -31.39
C GLN A 451 16.49 8.47 -31.22
N GLN A 452 15.71 8.58 -32.31
CA GLN A 452 14.33 9.07 -32.23
C GLN A 452 13.43 8.04 -31.53
N GLN A 453 13.63 6.76 -31.82
CA GLN A 453 12.95 5.68 -31.12
C GLN A 453 13.32 5.66 -29.63
N ALA A 454 14.62 5.78 -29.30
CA ALA A 454 15.09 5.82 -27.91
C ALA A 454 14.45 6.97 -27.12
N ILE A 455 14.34 8.17 -27.72
CA ILE A 455 13.67 9.33 -27.11
C ILE A 455 12.18 9.04 -26.86
N GLN A 456 11.49 8.45 -27.82
CA GLN A 456 10.08 8.10 -27.67
C GLN A 456 9.91 7.05 -26.57
N GLU A 457 10.74 6.00 -26.53
CA GLU A 457 10.70 4.94 -25.52
C GLU A 457 10.91 5.54 -24.11
N ALA A 458 11.94 6.36 -23.92
CA ALA A 458 12.19 7.05 -22.66
C ALA A 458 11.02 7.97 -22.24
N SER A 459 10.38 8.64 -23.20
CA SER A 459 9.19 9.47 -22.94
C SER A 459 7.98 8.63 -22.52
N CYS A 460 7.80 7.46 -23.14
CA CYS A 460 6.76 6.50 -22.79
C CYS A 460 6.97 5.95 -21.38
N ASP A 461 8.20 5.54 -21.07
CA ASP A 461 8.58 5.03 -19.75
C ASP A 461 8.39 6.09 -18.66
N GLN A 462 8.72 7.36 -18.93
CA GLN A 462 8.46 8.46 -17.98
C GLN A 462 6.97 8.59 -17.63
N PHE A 463 6.07 8.53 -18.61
CA PHE A 463 4.63 8.57 -18.34
C PHE A 463 4.16 7.31 -17.62
N TYR A 464 4.61 6.14 -18.08
CA TYR A 464 4.23 4.85 -17.54
C TYR A 464 4.65 4.70 -16.07
N HIS A 465 5.93 4.92 -15.73
CA HIS A 465 6.42 4.78 -14.35
C HIS A 465 5.81 5.78 -13.39
N ARG A 466 5.58 7.03 -13.84
CA ARG A 466 4.85 8.00 -13.03
C ARG A 466 3.41 7.56 -12.76
N ALA A 467 2.76 6.97 -13.76
CA ALA A 467 1.42 6.43 -13.59
C ALA A 467 1.38 5.25 -12.63
N LEU A 468 2.36 4.34 -12.68
CA LEU A 468 2.47 3.23 -11.72
C LEU A 468 2.56 3.75 -10.28
N SER A 469 3.36 4.79 -10.04
CA SER A 469 3.46 5.39 -8.70
C SER A 469 2.14 6.02 -8.24
N TYR A 470 1.32 6.57 -9.15
CA TYR A 470 -0.03 7.03 -8.81
C TYR A 470 -1.01 5.89 -8.56
N LEU A 471 -0.94 4.80 -9.35
CA LEU A 471 -1.79 3.63 -9.15
C LEU A 471 -1.56 2.97 -7.79
N GLU A 472 -0.31 2.94 -7.31
CA GLU A 472 0.04 2.39 -6.00
C GLU A 472 -0.57 3.18 -4.82
N GLU A 473 -0.84 4.48 -5.02
CA GLU A 473 -1.58 5.34 -4.07
C GLU A 473 -3.08 5.43 -4.41
N GLU A 474 -3.56 4.59 -5.33
CA GLU A 474 -4.95 4.57 -5.79
C GLU A 474 -5.43 5.93 -6.35
N ARG A 475 -4.50 6.75 -6.90
CA ARG A 475 -4.77 8.05 -7.54
C ARG A 475 -5.08 7.87 -9.03
N ILE A 476 -6.18 7.17 -9.28
CA ILE A 476 -6.54 6.66 -10.62
C ILE A 476 -6.79 7.78 -11.63
N ASP A 477 -7.37 8.89 -11.18
CA ASP A 477 -7.66 10.10 -11.96
C ASP A 477 -6.39 10.74 -12.55
N GLN A 478 -5.26 10.60 -11.85
CA GLN A 478 -3.96 11.09 -12.32
C GLN A 478 -3.17 10.04 -13.10
N ALA A 479 -3.38 8.76 -12.81
CA ALA A 479 -2.70 7.66 -13.49
C ALA A 479 -3.20 7.44 -14.93
N LEU A 480 -4.51 7.32 -15.13
CA LEU A 480 -5.10 6.98 -16.44
C LEU A 480 -4.69 7.93 -17.57
N PRO A 481 -4.70 9.28 -17.39
CA PRO A 481 -4.26 10.20 -18.44
C PRO A 481 -2.79 10.03 -18.85
N LEU A 482 -1.92 9.61 -17.92
CA LEU A 482 -0.51 9.35 -18.22
C LEU A 482 -0.34 8.03 -18.99
N LEU A 483 -1.07 6.99 -18.60
CA LEU A 483 -1.07 5.72 -19.32
C LEU A 483 -1.63 5.86 -20.75
N GLU A 484 -2.65 6.70 -20.94
CA GLU A 484 -3.16 7.10 -22.26
C GLU A 484 -2.06 7.75 -23.12
N LYS A 485 -1.23 8.64 -22.54
CA LYS A 485 -0.09 9.24 -23.25
C LYS A 485 0.97 8.20 -23.62
N ALA A 486 1.33 7.32 -22.68
CA ALA A 486 2.25 6.20 -22.95
C ALA A 486 1.71 5.31 -24.09
N ARG A 487 0.41 4.99 -24.07
CA ARG A 487 -0.26 4.16 -25.08
C ARG A 487 -0.30 4.81 -26.46
N LYS A 488 -0.36 6.13 -26.54
CA LYS A 488 -0.29 6.89 -27.80
C LYS A 488 1.10 6.82 -28.41
N LEU A 489 2.15 6.89 -27.59
CA LEU A 489 3.54 6.75 -28.05
C LEU A 489 3.86 5.32 -28.47
N PHE A 490 3.47 4.32 -27.66
CA PHE A 490 3.72 2.90 -27.96
C PHE A 490 2.44 2.08 -27.92
N PRO A 491 1.71 2.01 -29.05
CA PRO A 491 0.45 1.31 -29.11
C PRO A 491 0.49 -0.22 -28.89
N HIS A 492 1.68 -0.79 -28.86
CA HIS A 492 1.88 -2.24 -28.77
C HIS A 492 2.56 -2.68 -27.46
N ARG A 493 2.90 -1.74 -26.55
CA ARG A 493 3.43 -2.06 -25.22
C ARG A 493 2.33 -2.73 -24.38
N VAL A 494 2.54 -3.99 -24.05
CA VAL A 494 1.55 -4.85 -23.38
C VAL A 494 1.42 -4.51 -21.88
N ASP A 495 2.51 -4.19 -21.22
CA ASP A 495 2.55 -3.67 -19.85
C ASP A 495 1.76 -2.36 -19.65
N VAL A 496 1.81 -1.42 -20.61
CA VAL A 496 0.98 -0.20 -20.60
C VAL A 496 -0.50 -0.55 -20.72
N LEU A 497 -0.85 -1.52 -21.58
CA LEU A 497 -2.22 -2.02 -21.72
C LEU A 497 -2.72 -2.71 -20.46
N ARG A 498 -1.85 -3.47 -19.78
CA ARG A 498 -2.16 -4.08 -18.49
C ARG A 498 -2.44 -3.01 -17.45
N ALA A 499 -1.56 -2.02 -17.29
CA ALA A 499 -1.75 -0.93 -16.34
C ALA A 499 -3.00 -0.09 -16.65
N LEU A 500 -3.34 0.14 -17.93
CA LEU A 500 -4.62 0.77 -18.32
C LEU A 500 -5.82 -0.06 -17.89
N ALA A 501 -5.76 -1.38 -18.11
CA ALA A 501 -6.83 -2.27 -17.72
C ALA A 501 -7.03 -2.28 -16.20
N ASP A 502 -5.93 -2.37 -15.46
CA ASP A 502 -5.91 -2.35 -13.99
C ASP A 502 -6.42 -1.01 -13.47
N GLY A 503 -5.97 0.12 -14.03
CA GLY A 503 -6.47 1.46 -13.69
C GLY A 503 -7.96 1.63 -13.95
N CYS A 504 -8.46 1.22 -15.13
CA CYS A 504 -9.90 1.25 -15.43
C CYS A 504 -10.70 0.34 -14.50
N PHE A 505 -10.14 -0.80 -14.10
CA PHE A 505 -10.78 -1.70 -13.16
C PHE A 505 -10.91 -1.07 -11.78
N LEU A 506 -9.83 -0.47 -11.27
CA LEU A 506 -9.81 0.25 -9.98
C LEU A 506 -10.76 1.47 -9.98
N GLU A 507 -10.95 2.13 -11.13
CA GLU A 507 -11.95 3.20 -11.31
C GLU A 507 -13.40 2.69 -11.29
N GLY A 508 -13.62 1.37 -11.43
CA GLY A 508 -14.94 0.78 -11.64
C GLY A 508 -15.41 0.81 -13.10
N ASN A 509 -14.58 1.26 -14.04
CA ASN A 509 -14.83 1.23 -15.47
C ASN A 509 -14.57 -0.18 -16.07
N ILE A 510 -15.45 -1.13 -15.74
CA ILE A 510 -15.33 -2.53 -16.15
C ILE A 510 -15.27 -2.70 -17.68
N ARG A 511 -15.99 -1.86 -18.44
CA ARG A 511 -15.98 -1.92 -19.91
C ARG A 511 -14.64 -1.47 -20.49
N GLY A 512 -14.04 -0.41 -19.92
CA GLY A 512 -12.70 0.05 -20.28
C GLY A 512 -11.65 -1.01 -19.97
N ALA A 513 -11.67 -1.54 -18.74
CA ALA A 513 -10.77 -2.62 -18.31
C ALA A 513 -10.83 -3.83 -19.26
N ALA A 514 -12.05 -4.29 -19.56
CA ALA A 514 -12.29 -5.37 -20.50
C ALA A 514 -11.70 -5.13 -21.89
N THR A 515 -11.82 -3.89 -22.39
CA THR A 515 -11.31 -3.51 -23.70
C THR A 515 -9.78 -3.60 -23.73
N HIS A 516 -9.12 -3.09 -22.70
CA HIS A 516 -7.67 -3.12 -22.60
C HIS A 516 -7.11 -4.53 -22.37
N TRP A 517 -7.74 -5.35 -21.52
CA TRP A 517 -7.35 -6.77 -21.37
C TRP A 517 -7.50 -7.57 -22.66
N LYS A 518 -8.57 -7.38 -23.44
CA LYS A 518 -8.73 -8.03 -24.75
C LYS A 518 -7.59 -7.66 -25.71
N GLN A 519 -7.19 -6.39 -25.72
CA GLN A 519 -6.06 -5.94 -26.53
C GLN A 519 -4.73 -6.51 -26.04
N PHE A 520 -4.51 -6.50 -24.72
CA PHE A 520 -3.36 -7.10 -24.06
C PHE A 520 -3.18 -8.57 -24.47
N VAL A 521 -4.25 -9.38 -24.33
CA VAL A 521 -4.23 -10.81 -24.68
C VAL A 521 -3.96 -11.00 -26.17
N ARG A 522 -4.62 -10.23 -27.03
CA ARG A 522 -4.43 -10.31 -28.49
C ARG A 522 -2.99 -10.03 -28.89
N LEU A 523 -2.39 -8.98 -28.33
CA LEU A 523 -1.03 -8.57 -28.64
C LEU A 523 0.00 -9.53 -28.06
N SER A 524 -0.18 -9.99 -26.82
CA SER A 524 0.67 -10.99 -26.19
C SER A 524 0.70 -12.30 -27.00
N ARG A 525 -0.48 -12.80 -27.43
CA ARG A 525 -0.60 -13.95 -28.36
C ARG A 525 0.15 -13.76 -29.67
N ARG A 526 0.04 -12.58 -30.27
CA ARG A 526 0.72 -12.26 -31.53
C ARG A 526 2.24 -12.24 -31.35
N ASP A 527 2.71 -11.59 -30.29
CA ASP A 527 4.13 -11.42 -30.01
C ASP A 527 4.81 -12.75 -29.71
N ALA A 528 4.14 -13.63 -28.96
CA ALA A 528 4.66 -14.97 -28.70
C ALA A 528 4.70 -15.86 -29.94
N ARG A 529 3.67 -15.83 -30.78
CA ARG A 529 3.70 -16.56 -32.06
C ARG A 529 4.86 -16.10 -32.93
N ARG A 530 5.11 -14.78 -33.00
CA ARG A 530 6.24 -14.22 -33.74
C ARG A 530 7.56 -14.67 -33.16
N ALA A 531 7.72 -14.63 -31.84
CA ALA A 531 8.94 -15.09 -31.17
C ALA A 531 9.18 -16.59 -31.37
N ALA A 532 8.13 -17.41 -31.30
CA ALA A 532 8.19 -18.85 -31.58
C ALA A 532 8.61 -19.14 -33.02
N GLN A 533 8.07 -18.40 -34.00
CA GLN A 533 8.47 -18.51 -35.41
C GLN A 533 9.94 -18.14 -35.60
N THR A 534 10.40 -17.04 -35.00
CA THR A 534 11.81 -16.65 -35.04
C THR A 534 12.69 -17.73 -34.40
N LEU A 535 12.31 -18.23 -33.22
CA LEU A 535 13.04 -19.30 -32.52
C LEU A 535 13.15 -20.56 -33.40
N MET A 536 12.05 -20.98 -34.05
CA MET A 536 12.03 -22.13 -34.97
C MET A 536 12.91 -21.91 -36.21
N SER A 537 13.06 -20.66 -36.68
CA SER A 537 13.95 -20.34 -37.81
C SER A 537 15.43 -20.23 -37.41
N THR A 538 15.71 -19.84 -36.17
CA THR A 538 17.08 -19.66 -35.66
C THR A 538 17.66 -20.95 -35.11
N SER A 539 16.85 -21.80 -34.46
CA SER A 539 17.30 -23.05 -33.83
C SER A 539 18.03 -24.03 -34.76
N PRO A 540 17.63 -24.23 -36.03
CA PRO A 540 18.33 -25.12 -36.97
C PRO A 540 19.66 -24.54 -37.49
N MET A 541 19.87 -23.23 -37.34
CA MET A 541 21.07 -22.53 -37.82
C MET A 541 22.20 -22.55 -36.78
N ILE A 542 21.94 -23.05 -35.57
CA ILE A 542 22.89 -23.15 -34.48
C ILE A 542 23.55 -24.52 -34.53
N ASP A 543 24.86 -24.52 -34.77
CA ASP A 543 25.71 -25.70 -34.69
C ASP A 543 25.79 -26.20 -33.23
N PRO A 544 25.22 -27.38 -32.89
CA PRO A 544 25.22 -27.89 -31.52
C PRO A 544 26.62 -28.17 -30.96
N SER A 545 27.64 -28.24 -31.81
CA SER A 545 29.03 -28.46 -31.42
C SER A 545 29.78 -27.18 -31.05
N LYS A 546 29.21 -25.99 -31.30
CA LYS A 546 29.81 -24.70 -30.95
C LYS A 546 29.19 -24.14 -29.67
N LYS A 547 30.03 -23.66 -28.76
CA LYS A 547 29.58 -22.81 -27.65
C LYS A 547 28.99 -21.54 -28.22
N LEU A 548 27.73 -21.27 -27.89
CA LEU A 548 27.08 -19.99 -28.17
C LEU A 548 27.83 -18.87 -27.46
N THR A 549 27.96 -17.72 -28.12
CA THR A 549 28.35 -16.49 -27.42
C THR A 549 27.26 -16.08 -26.42
N PHE A 550 27.62 -15.28 -25.41
CA PHE A 550 26.65 -14.77 -24.43
C PHE A 550 25.48 -14.06 -25.11
N SER A 551 25.76 -13.26 -26.15
CA SER A 551 24.73 -12.52 -26.92
C SER A 551 23.76 -13.46 -27.65
N GLU A 552 24.28 -14.51 -28.29
CA GLU A 552 23.42 -15.50 -28.98
C GLU A 552 22.58 -16.33 -28.00
N ALA A 553 23.18 -16.77 -26.90
CA ALA A 553 22.47 -17.49 -25.84
C ALA A 553 21.39 -16.61 -25.19
N TRP A 554 21.70 -15.32 -24.97
CA TRP A 554 20.76 -14.34 -24.44
C TRP A 554 19.60 -14.09 -25.41
N GLU A 555 19.86 -13.90 -26.70
CA GLU A 555 18.80 -13.66 -27.70
C GLU A 555 17.88 -14.88 -27.87
N LEU A 556 18.43 -16.10 -27.84
CA LEU A 556 17.63 -17.32 -27.87
C LEU A 556 16.77 -17.47 -26.62
N ARG A 557 17.34 -17.21 -25.45
CA ARG A 557 16.60 -17.23 -24.19
C ARG A 557 15.48 -16.18 -24.22
N ARG A 558 15.77 -14.98 -24.71
CA ARG A 558 14.81 -13.91 -24.93
C ARG A 558 13.68 -14.33 -25.87
N LEU A 559 13.98 -14.98 -26.99
CA LEU A 559 12.96 -15.50 -27.90
C LEU A 559 12.12 -16.61 -27.26
N LEU A 560 12.74 -17.50 -26.49
CA LEU A 560 12.06 -18.56 -25.74
C LEU A 560 11.05 -17.95 -24.75
N VAL A 561 11.47 -16.98 -23.95
CA VAL A 561 10.58 -16.26 -22.99
C VAL A 561 9.40 -15.66 -23.70
N ARG A 562 9.65 -14.88 -24.76
CA ARG A 562 8.58 -14.24 -25.51
C ARG A 562 7.64 -15.26 -26.15
N ALA A 563 8.16 -16.39 -26.60
CA ALA A 563 7.38 -17.48 -27.19
C ALA A 563 6.53 -18.22 -26.14
N THR A 564 6.90 -18.14 -24.86
CA THR A 564 6.17 -18.77 -23.77
C THR A 564 5.03 -17.86 -23.34
N LEU A 565 3.81 -18.28 -23.61
CA LEU A 565 2.60 -17.65 -23.05
C LEU A 565 2.01 -18.55 -21.99
N ASP A 566 1.63 -17.92 -20.89
CA ASP A 566 0.68 -18.52 -19.95
C ASP A 566 -0.73 -18.39 -20.56
N GLU A 567 -1.14 -19.40 -21.34
CA GLU A 567 -2.44 -19.41 -22.02
C GLU A 567 -3.60 -19.35 -21.02
N GLU A 568 -3.43 -19.91 -19.82
CA GLU A 568 -4.43 -19.95 -18.77
C GLU A 568 -4.59 -18.59 -18.09
N LEU A 569 -3.49 -17.89 -17.80
CA LEU A 569 -3.51 -16.49 -17.36
C LEU A 569 -4.23 -15.61 -18.38
N MET A 570 -3.97 -15.82 -19.67
CA MET A 570 -4.62 -15.08 -20.75
C MET A 570 -6.12 -15.38 -20.81
N GLU A 571 -6.54 -16.63 -20.64
CA GLU A 571 -7.94 -17.02 -20.58
C GLU A 571 -8.65 -16.46 -19.34
N PHE A 572 -7.99 -16.48 -18.18
CA PHE A 572 -8.50 -15.87 -16.95
C PHE A 572 -8.75 -14.36 -17.10
N MET A 573 -7.77 -13.62 -17.62
CA MET A 573 -7.92 -12.17 -17.85
C MET A 573 -9.03 -11.87 -18.88
N MET A 574 -9.19 -12.70 -19.92
CA MET A 574 -10.34 -12.58 -20.83
C MET A 574 -11.68 -12.91 -20.14
N GLY A 575 -11.67 -13.82 -19.18
CA GLY A 575 -12.83 -14.16 -18.35
C GLY A 575 -13.29 -12.97 -17.50
N LEU A 576 -12.34 -12.32 -16.79
CA LEU A 576 -12.58 -11.09 -16.02
C LEU A 576 -13.16 -9.97 -16.89
N ALA A 577 -12.64 -9.80 -18.11
CA ALA A 577 -13.10 -8.83 -19.10
C ALA A 577 -14.54 -9.08 -19.62
N ASN A 578 -15.11 -10.26 -19.41
CA ASN A 578 -16.42 -10.64 -19.93
C ASN A 578 -17.38 -11.01 -18.79
N TRP A 579 -17.48 -10.18 -17.75
CA TRP A 579 -18.33 -10.39 -16.56
C TRP A 579 -19.80 -10.79 -16.88
N SER A 580 -20.39 -10.28 -17.96
CA SER A 580 -21.74 -10.69 -18.41
C SER A 580 -21.82 -12.13 -18.93
N VAL A 581 -20.69 -12.69 -19.40
CA VAL A 581 -20.53 -14.08 -19.85
C VAL A 581 -20.03 -14.97 -18.70
N TYR A 582 -19.18 -14.45 -17.81
CA TYR A 582 -18.69 -15.18 -16.63
C TYR A 582 -19.82 -15.55 -15.66
N ARG A 583 -20.88 -14.73 -15.59
CA ARG A 583 -22.14 -15.05 -14.89
C ARG A 583 -22.82 -16.35 -15.37
N GLN A 584 -22.46 -16.83 -16.57
CA GLN A 584 -22.97 -18.08 -17.14
C GLN A 584 -22.01 -19.27 -16.97
N LEU A 585 -20.75 -19.05 -16.55
CA LEU A 585 -19.82 -20.14 -16.29
C LEU A 585 -20.17 -20.80 -14.96
N LYS A 586 -20.89 -21.93 -15.06
CA LYS A 586 -21.00 -22.97 -14.02
C LYS A 586 -19.71 -23.80 -13.86
N ASP A 587 -18.60 -23.37 -14.48
CA ASP A 587 -17.39 -24.19 -14.60
C ASP A 587 -16.48 -23.99 -13.39
N ARG A 588 -16.90 -24.60 -12.27
CA ARG A 588 -16.12 -24.73 -11.03
C ARG A 588 -14.74 -25.33 -11.30
N ASP A 589 -14.60 -26.19 -12.30
CA ASP A 589 -13.34 -26.85 -12.63
C ASP A 589 -12.34 -25.90 -13.26
N LEU A 590 -12.76 -24.91 -14.07
CA LEU A 590 -11.85 -23.87 -14.59
C LEU A 590 -11.35 -22.94 -13.47
N LEU A 591 -12.22 -22.52 -12.56
CA LEU A 591 -11.84 -21.71 -11.39
C LEU A 591 -10.87 -22.48 -10.46
N LEU A 592 -11.15 -23.76 -10.19
CA LEU A 592 -10.28 -24.64 -9.42
C LEU A 592 -8.99 -25.00 -10.17
N LYS A 593 -9.00 -25.10 -11.50
CA LYS A 593 -7.78 -25.29 -12.30
C LYS A 593 -6.92 -24.05 -12.24
N ILE A 594 -7.45 -22.84 -12.47
CA ILE A 594 -6.69 -21.58 -12.35
C ILE A 594 -6.11 -21.40 -10.94
N ALA A 595 -6.86 -21.82 -9.92
CA ALA A 595 -6.38 -21.86 -8.54
C ALA A 595 -5.26 -22.89 -8.25
N ASN A 596 -5.18 -23.95 -9.05
CA ASN A 596 -4.22 -25.03 -8.91
C ASN A 596 -3.08 -24.95 -9.94
N HIS A 597 -3.23 -24.16 -11.00
CA HIS A 597 -2.30 -24.07 -12.10
C HIS A 597 -1.32 -22.93 -11.87
N ARG A 598 -0.09 -23.35 -11.57
CA ARG A 598 1.12 -22.59 -11.24
C ARG A 598 1.01 -21.56 -10.12
N ALA A 599 1.74 -21.92 -9.06
CA ALA A 599 1.95 -21.25 -7.80
C ALA A 599 2.74 -19.94 -7.84
N GLU A 600 2.63 -19.17 -8.92
CA GLU A 600 3.52 -18.03 -9.19
C GLU A 600 2.75 -16.73 -9.49
N ASN A 601 1.41 -16.70 -9.39
CA ASN A 601 0.64 -15.49 -9.68
C ASN A 601 -0.44 -15.18 -8.63
N SER A 602 -0.04 -14.54 -7.54
CA SER A 602 -0.89 -14.10 -6.42
C SER A 602 -2.06 -13.23 -6.85
N PHE A 603 -1.90 -12.43 -7.90
CA PHE A 603 -2.97 -11.63 -8.49
C PHE A 603 -4.15 -12.50 -8.96
N MET A 604 -3.87 -13.62 -9.63
CA MET A 604 -4.92 -14.53 -10.12
C MET A 604 -5.65 -15.21 -8.98
N GLY A 605 -4.92 -15.77 -8.01
CA GLY A 605 -5.51 -16.41 -6.86
C GLY A 605 -6.33 -15.44 -6.01
N LEU A 606 -5.85 -14.21 -5.84
CA LEU A 606 -6.54 -13.13 -5.15
C LEU A 606 -7.87 -12.80 -5.84
N HIS A 607 -7.85 -12.63 -7.16
CA HIS A 607 -9.05 -12.31 -7.94
C HIS A 607 -10.04 -13.48 -8.00
N ALA A 608 -9.56 -14.71 -8.17
CA ALA A 608 -10.40 -15.91 -8.08
C ALA A 608 -11.06 -16.02 -6.69
N GLY A 609 -10.32 -15.73 -5.62
CA GLY A 609 -10.85 -15.65 -4.25
C GLY A 609 -11.96 -14.61 -4.11
N LYS A 610 -11.73 -13.36 -4.56
CA LYS A 610 -12.75 -12.28 -4.57
C LYS A 610 -14.01 -12.68 -5.35
N VAL A 611 -13.83 -13.31 -6.52
CA VAL A 611 -14.95 -13.78 -7.37
C VAL A 611 -15.74 -14.88 -6.68
N CYS A 612 -15.07 -15.86 -6.05
CA CYS A 612 -15.75 -16.91 -5.30
C CYS A 612 -16.57 -16.34 -4.14
N LEU A 613 -15.98 -15.43 -3.34
CA LEU A 613 -16.67 -14.76 -2.24
C LEU A 613 -17.91 -13.98 -2.72
N SER A 614 -17.77 -13.16 -3.76
CA SER A 614 -18.88 -12.38 -4.35
C SER A 614 -19.96 -13.25 -5.01
N SER A 615 -19.64 -14.50 -5.36
CA SER A 615 -20.57 -15.46 -5.98
C SER A 615 -21.21 -16.43 -4.97
N GLY A 616 -20.94 -16.27 -3.67
CA GLY A 616 -21.47 -17.14 -2.61
C GLY A 616 -20.72 -18.47 -2.43
N LEU A 617 -19.62 -18.68 -3.14
CA LEU A 617 -18.70 -19.82 -2.96
C LEU A 617 -17.70 -19.49 -1.85
N ILE A 618 -18.20 -19.38 -0.62
CA ILE A 618 -17.45 -18.82 0.51
C ILE A 618 -16.23 -19.69 0.86
N GLU A 619 -16.42 -21.00 1.05
CA GLU A 619 -15.34 -21.93 1.45
C GLU A 619 -14.22 -21.99 0.41
N GLU A 620 -14.57 -22.09 -0.88
CA GLU A 620 -13.59 -22.04 -1.97
C GLU A 620 -12.86 -20.70 -1.98
N GLY A 621 -13.58 -19.58 -1.87
CA GLY A 621 -12.98 -18.24 -1.84
C GLY A 621 -11.96 -18.08 -0.71
N LEU A 622 -12.32 -18.50 0.50
CA LEU A 622 -11.41 -18.42 1.66
C LEU A 622 -10.22 -19.36 1.53
N ALA A 623 -10.42 -20.59 1.04
CA ALA A 623 -9.33 -21.54 0.81
C ALA A 623 -8.31 -20.99 -0.21
N LEU A 624 -8.80 -20.32 -1.27
CA LEU A 624 -7.95 -19.65 -2.26
C LEU A 624 -7.14 -18.51 -1.64
N LEU A 625 -7.80 -17.62 -0.89
CA LEU A 625 -7.12 -16.49 -0.25
C LEU A 625 -6.08 -16.96 0.77
N ARG A 626 -6.37 -17.99 1.57
CA ARG A 626 -5.39 -18.58 2.51
C ARG A 626 -4.19 -19.19 1.77
N ARG A 627 -4.45 -19.86 0.64
CA ARG A 627 -3.38 -20.41 -0.19
C ARG A 627 -2.50 -19.30 -0.76
N VAL A 628 -3.10 -18.24 -1.27
CA VAL A 628 -2.38 -17.04 -1.74
C VAL A 628 -1.53 -16.44 -0.63
N ALA A 629 -2.10 -16.26 0.56
CA ALA A 629 -1.35 -15.75 1.70
C ALA A 629 -0.20 -16.68 2.15
N SER A 630 -0.28 -18.00 1.89
CA SER A 630 0.74 -18.95 2.35
C SER A 630 2.00 -19.01 1.49
N TRP A 631 1.88 -18.82 0.18
CA TRP A 631 2.99 -18.99 -0.77
C TRP A 631 3.68 -17.68 -1.19
N ASP A 632 2.99 -16.54 -1.02
CA ASP A 632 3.46 -15.21 -1.40
C ASP A 632 3.43 -14.37 -0.14
N LYS A 633 4.61 -14.23 0.44
CA LYS A 633 4.83 -13.51 1.69
C LYS A 633 4.71 -11.99 1.52
N GLU A 634 4.56 -11.49 0.30
CA GLU A 634 4.46 -10.06 0.01
C GLU A 634 3.04 -9.63 -0.35
N GLU A 635 2.17 -10.58 -0.73
CA GLU A 635 0.76 -10.33 -1.02
C GLU A 635 -0.05 -10.08 0.26
N ALA A 636 -0.22 -8.80 0.60
CA ALA A 636 -1.05 -8.35 1.72
C ALA A 636 -2.56 -8.43 1.41
N SER A 637 -2.97 -8.28 0.16
CA SER A 637 -4.39 -8.12 -0.20
C SER A 637 -5.21 -9.36 0.12
N ALA A 638 -4.59 -10.55 0.06
CA ALA A 638 -5.27 -11.80 0.39
C ALA A 638 -5.58 -11.87 1.89
N LEU A 639 -4.64 -11.47 2.73
CA LEU A 639 -4.84 -11.35 4.17
C LEU A 639 -5.83 -10.24 4.53
N ALA A 640 -5.79 -9.10 3.84
CA ALA A 640 -6.75 -8.02 4.02
C ALA A 640 -8.19 -8.47 3.76
N LEU A 641 -8.41 -9.24 2.69
CA LEU A 641 -9.73 -9.82 2.39
C LEU A 641 -10.16 -10.88 3.40
N LEU A 642 -9.22 -11.71 3.88
CA LEU A 642 -9.50 -12.66 4.96
C LEU A 642 -9.88 -11.92 6.24
N ALA A 643 -9.16 -10.86 6.61
CA ALA A 643 -9.47 -10.01 7.75
C ALA A 643 -10.85 -9.34 7.61
N GLU A 644 -11.18 -8.85 6.41
CA GLU A 644 -12.50 -8.26 6.14
C GLU A 644 -13.64 -9.30 6.26
N TYR A 645 -13.40 -10.54 5.82
CA TYR A 645 -14.35 -11.63 6.03
C TYR A 645 -14.52 -11.96 7.53
N GLU A 646 -13.43 -12.06 8.30
CA GLU A 646 -13.50 -12.29 9.75
C GLU A 646 -14.20 -11.12 10.48
N ASN A 647 -13.99 -9.87 10.05
CA ASN A 647 -14.74 -8.71 10.53
C ASN A 647 -16.23 -8.85 10.26
N SER A 648 -16.61 -9.29 9.05
CA SER A 648 -18.02 -9.48 8.66
C SER A 648 -18.73 -10.59 9.46
N THR A 649 -17.96 -11.53 10.01
CA THR A 649 -18.44 -12.64 10.84
C THR A 649 -18.23 -12.41 12.34
N ALA A 650 -17.81 -11.20 12.73
CA ALA A 650 -17.56 -10.77 14.11
C ALA A 650 -16.44 -11.53 14.85
N HIS A 651 -15.50 -12.15 14.14
CA HIS A 651 -14.29 -12.74 14.72
C HIS A 651 -13.16 -11.70 14.79
N PHE A 652 -13.37 -10.62 15.53
CA PHE A 652 -12.53 -9.43 15.49
C PHE A 652 -11.06 -9.66 15.88
N SER A 653 -10.77 -10.55 16.84
CA SER A 653 -9.38 -10.85 17.20
C SER A 653 -8.62 -11.60 16.10
N SER A 654 -9.32 -12.47 15.35
CA SER A 654 -8.77 -13.12 14.14
C SER A 654 -8.53 -12.10 13.04
N ALA A 655 -9.52 -11.21 12.82
CA ALA A 655 -9.43 -10.12 11.85
C ALA A 655 -8.26 -9.17 12.15
N GLU A 656 -8.04 -8.82 13.42
CA GLU A 656 -6.90 -8.00 13.84
C GLU A 656 -5.57 -8.70 13.51
N SER A 657 -5.43 -9.98 13.86
CA SER A 657 -4.20 -10.74 13.59
C SER A 657 -3.89 -10.77 12.09
N LEU A 658 -4.89 -11.08 11.26
CA LEU A 658 -4.74 -11.12 9.80
C LEU A 658 -4.43 -9.75 9.22
N ALA A 659 -5.10 -8.69 9.68
CA ALA A 659 -4.85 -7.33 9.20
C ALA A 659 -3.46 -6.82 9.61
N ARG A 660 -2.99 -7.13 10.82
CA ARG A 660 -1.63 -6.81 11.25
C ARG A 660 -0.58 -7.57 10.45
N GLU A 661 -0.81 -8.85 10.19
CA GLU A 661 0.05 -9.64 9.30
C GLU A 661 0.05 -9.05 7.88
N ALA A 662 -1.12 -8.66 7.35
CA ALA A 662 -1.24 -8.01 6.06
C ALA A 662 -0.43 -6.71 6.01
N LEU A 663 -0.51 -5.89 7.06
CA LEU A 663 0.27 -4.66 7.19
C LEU A 663 1.77 -4.93 7.35
N GLN A 664 2.18 -6.05 7.94
CA GLN A 664 3.60 -6.42 8.03
C GLN A 664 4.15 -6.67 6.63
N ARG A 665 3.34 -7.27 5.76
CA ARG A 665 3.67 -7.49 4.35
C ARG A 665 3.62 -6.17 3.57
N ASN A 666 2.53 -5.41 3.67
CA ASN A 666 2.34 -4.11 3.00
C ASN A 666 1.78 -3.02 3.95
N PRO A 667 2.64 -2.17 4.53
CA PRO A 667 2.25 -1.05 5.38
C PRO A 667 1.48 0.06 4.68
N LEU A 668 1.46 0.06 3.34
CA LEU A 668 0.78 1.08 2.54
C LEU A 668 -0.60 0.60 2.06
N ASP A 669 -0.96 -0.65 2.33
CA ASP A 669 -2.25 -1.19 1.90
C ASP A 669 -3.40 -0.59 2.71
N ALA A 670 -4.16 0.30 2.08
CA ALA A 670 -5.30 0.97 2.70
C ALA A 670 -6.40 -0.02 3.11
N ALA A 671 -6.59 -1.11 2.35
CA ALA A 671 -7.55 -2.15 2.68
C ALA A 671 -7.20 -2.87 3.99
N SER A 672 -5.92 -3.18 4.21
CA SER A 672 -5.43 -3.76 5.46
C SER A 672 -5.60 -2.80 6.65
N TRP A 673 -5.32 -1.50 6.48
CA TRP A 673 -5.57 -0.50 7.53
C TRP A 673 -7.05 -0.34 7.87
N LEU A 674 -7.94 -0.38 6.87
CA LEU A 674 -9.39 -0.40 7.09
C LEU A 674 -9.84 -1.64 7.85
N ALA A 675 -9.37 -2.82 7.43
CA ALA A 675 -9.70 -4.08 8.09
C ALA A 675 -9.19 -4.09 9.54
N LEU A 676 -7.99 -3.55 9.80
CA LEU A 676 -7.48 -3.37 11.16
C LEU A 676 -8.35 -2.42 11.98
N SER A 677 -8.71 -1.25 11.43
CA SER A 677 -9.57 -0.28 12.11
C SER A 677 -10.92 -0.91 12.50
N ARG A 678 -11.56 -1.64 11.57
CA ARG A 678 -12.82 -2.37 11.83
C ARG A 678 -12.67 -3.43 12.92
N ALA A 679 -11.58 -4.19 12.91
CA ALA A 679 -11.30 -5.21 13.93
C ALA A 679 -11.09 -4.60 15.32
N LEU A 680 -10.37 -3.47 15.40
CA LEU A 680 -10.13 -2.75 16.64
C LEU A 680 -11.41 -2.10 17.19
N ILE A 681 -12.27 -1.56 16.32
CA ILE A 681 -13.60 -1.07 16.70
C ILE A 681 -14.46 -2.19 17.28
N GLY A 682 -14.50 -3.36 16.61
CA GLY A 682 -15.21 -4.54 17.09
C GLY A 682 -14.75 -5.02 18.47
N GLN A 683 -13.49 -4.74 18.84
CA GLN A 683 -12.90 -5.04 20.14
C GLN A 683 -12.91 -3.87 21.14
N SER A 684 -13.46 -2.71 20.76
CA SER A 684 -13.49 -1.49 21.58
C SER A 684 -12.12 -0.85 21.88
N TYR A 685 -11.13 -1.05 21.00
CA TYR A 685 -9.81 -0.37 21.04
C TYR A 685 -9.84 0.92 20.21
N TRP A 686 -10.53 1.94 20.73
CA TRP A 686 -10.90 3.15 19.98
C TRP A 686 -9.73 4.02 19.54
N LYS A 687 -8.67 4.13 20.36
CA LYS A 687 -7.53 5.00 20.06
C LYS A 687 -6.72 4.43 18.89
N GLU A 688 -6.41 3.15 18.97
CA GLU A 688 -5.70 2.39 17.95
C GLU A 688 -6.53 2.29 16.66
N ALA A 689 -7.85 2.15 16.78
CA ALA A 689 -8.76 2.17 15.63
C ALA A 689 -8.73 3.50 14.86
N LYS A 690 -8.67 4.63 15.58
CA LYS A 690 -8.57 5.98 15.01
C LYS A 690 -7.25 6.18 14.27
N GLU A 691 -6.15 5.71 14.84
CA GLU A 691 -4.84 5.72 14.19
C GLU A 691 -4.86 4.88 12.90
N ALA A 692 -5.40 3.65 12.96
CA ALA A 692 -5.54 2.78 11.78
C ALA A 692 -6.41 3.43 10.69
N ALA A 693 -7.53 4.06 11.05
CA ALA A 693 -8.39 4.77 10.10
C ALA A 693 -7.68 6.00 9.49
N HIS A 694 -6.88 6.74 10.25
CA HIS A 694 -6.05 7.83 9.71
C HIS A 694 -4.99 7.37 8.72
N HIS A 695 -4.48 6.14 8.87
CA HIS A 695 -3.60 5.54 7.88
C HIS A 695 -4.37 5.15 6.60
N ALA A 696 -5.54 4.53 6.75
CA ALA A 696 -6.42 4.22 5.62
C ALA A 696 -6.88 5.47 4.84
N SER A 697 -7.14 6.59 5.52
CA SER A 697 -7.66 7.82 4.90
C SER A 697 -6.67 8.53 3.98
N ARG A 698 -5.42 8.06 3.92
CA ARG A 698 -4.41 8.57 2.99
C ARG A 698 -4.65 8.06 1.56
N SER A 699 -5.30 6.90 1.39
CA SER A 699 -5.77 6.44 0.08
C SER A 699 -6.94 7.28 -0.41
N PHE A 700 -6.95 7.63 -1.70
CA PHE A 700 -8.04 8.39 -2.31
C PHE A 700 -9.33 7.57 -2.42
N LEU A 701 -9.26 6.29 -2.85
CA LEU A 701 -10.44 5.44 -3.05
C LEU A 701 -11.13 5.07 -1.73
N ARG A 702 -10.35 4.92 -0.66
CA ARG A 702 -10.84 4.48 0.66
C ARG A 702 -11.01 5.62 1.66
N ARG A 703 -10.72 6.85 1.24
CA ARG A 703 -10.80 8.06 2.07
C ARG A 703 -12.15 8.20 2.74
N HIS A 704 -13.23 8.03 1.99
CA HIS A 704 -14.58 8.20 2.52
C HIS A 704 -14.90 7.15 3.60
N GLU A 705 -14.61 5.87 3.36
CA GLU A 705 -14.79 4.80 4.35
C GLU A 705 -13.94 5.03 5.61
N ALA A 706 -12.71 5.52 5.44
CA ALA A 706 -11.83 5.84 6.54
C ALA A 706 -12.29 7.08 7.33
N GLU A 707 -12.78 8.12 6.65
CA GLU A 707 -13.37 9.31 7.26
C GLU A 707 -14.66 8.99 8.02
N GLU A 708 -15.48 8.07 7.52
CA GLU A 708 -16.64 7.52 8.25
C GLU A 708 -16.23 6.80 9.54
N LEU A 709 -15.18 5.96 9.47
CA LEU A 709 -14.63 5.30 10.66
C LEU A 709 -14.05 6.32 11.65
N LEU A 710 -13.32 7.33 11.16
CA LEU A 710 -12.77 8.41 11.99
C LEU A 710 -13.88 9.18 12.73
N ALA A 711 -14.98 9.51 12.03
CA ALA A 711 -16.16 10.12 12.64
C ALA A 711 -16.82 9.21 13.69
N GLY A 712 -16.77 7.89 13.50
CA GLY A 712 -17.27 6.90 14.46
C GLY A 712 -16.35 6.59 15.64
N THR A 713 -15.05 6.92 15.57
CA THR A 713 -14.04 6.63 16.62
C THR A 713 -13.91 7.70 17.70
N ASP A 714 -14.59 8.84 17.57
CA ASP A 714 -14.52 9.95 18.53
C ASP A 714 -15.91 10.22 19.15
N PRO A 715 -16.12 9.94 20.46
CA PRO A 715 -17.40 10.13 21.12
C PRO A 715 -17.91 11.58 21.14
N PHE A 716 -17.07 12.58 20.85
CA PHE A 716 -17.38 14.01 20.93
C PHE A 716 -17.27 14.79 19.61
N ALA A 717 -16.81 14.16 18.51
CA ALA A 717 -16.56 14.89 17.24
C ALA A 717 -17.84 15.30 16.49
N ASN A 718 -18.97 14.62 16.70
CA ASN A 718 -20.24 14.99 16.05
C ASN A 718 -20.77 16.36 16.52
N GLU A 719 -20.39 16.82 17.72
CA GLU A 719 -20.84 18.11 18.25
C GLU A 719 -20.05 19.29 17.63
N VAL A 720 -18.77 19.10 17.32
CA VAL A 720 -17.90 20.16 16.76
C VAL A 720 -18.10 20.34 15.25
N TYR A 721 -18.38 19.27 14.50
CA TYR A 721 -18.62 19.36 13.05
C TYR A 721 -19.96 20.03 12.74
N GLU A 722 -20.99 19.82 13.57
CA GLU A 722 -22.26 20.55 13.47
C GLU A 722 -22.10 22.03 13.86
N ILE A 723 -21.30 22.35 14.88
CA ILE A 723 -21.09 23.73 15.32
C ILE A 723 -20.19 24.53 14.36
N SER A 724 -19.12 23.94 13.81
CA SER A 724 -18.26 24.61 12.80
C SER A 724 -18.94 24.76 11.44
N GLY A 725 -19.85 23.85 11.07
CA GLY A 725 -20.67 23.96 9.86
C GLY A 725 -21.74 25.06 9.95
N LEU A 726 -22.28 25.31 11.16
CA LEU A 726 -23.28 26.35 11.41
C LEU A 726 -22.71 27.78 11.46
N ILE A 727 -21.41 27.94 11.76
CA ILE A 727 -20.79 29.25 11.97
C ILE A 727 -20.30 29.92 10.66
N ASN A 728 -20.03 29.16 9.59
CA ASN A 728 -19.35 29.69 8.41
C ASN A 728 -20.22 30.03 7.18
N HIS A 729 -21.53 29.79 7.19
CA HIS A 729 -22.38 30.15 6.05
C HIS A 729 -23.72 30.75 6.50
N GLN A 730 -23.69 32.03 6.90
CA GLN A 730 -24.83 32.91 6.71
C GLN A 730 -24.91 33.25 5.22
N ASN A 731 -26.11 33.11 4.63
CA ASN A 731 -26.49 33.34 3.23
C ASN A 731 -26.40 32.09 2.35
N ASP A 732 -27.47 31.28 2.34
CA ASP A 732 -28.40 31.14 1.20
C ASP A 732 -29.34 29.94 1.44
N PHE A 733 -30.62 30.20 1.74
CA PHE A 733 -31.62 29.17 2.08
C PHE A 733 -32.18 28.42 0.86
N SER A 734 -31.72 28.76 -0.35
CA SER A 734 -32.24 28.18 -1.60
C SER A 734 -31.55 26.86 -2.03
N ASP A 735 -30.33 26.58 -1.53
CA ASP A 735 -29.55 25.39 -1.91
C ASP A 735 -29.86 24.13 -1.06
N LEU A 736 -30.66 24.28 0.01
CA LEU A 736 -31.02 23.18 0.91
C LEU A 736 -31.86 22.09 0.20
N ASN A 737 -32.72 22.48 -0.75
CA ASN A 737 -33.56 21.54 -1.49
C ASN A 737 -32.80 20.75 -2.58
N GLN A 738 -31.63 21.22 -3.03
CA GLN A 738 -30.81 20.48 -3.98
C GLN A 738 -29.87 19.48 -3.30
N ARG A 739 -29.32 19.82 -2.11
CA ARG A 739 -28.44 18.89 -1.37
C ARG A 739 -29.17 17.78 -0.61
N ILE A 740 -30.45 17.96 -0.28
CA ILE A 740 -31.30 16.90 0.33
C ILE A 740 -31.68 15.79 -0.68
N ASN A 741 -31.40 15.98 -1.98
CA ASN A 741 -31.80 15.04 -3.04
C ASN A 741 -30.68 14.10 -3.55
N GLN A 742 -29.50 14.03 -2.92
CA GLN A 742 -28.52 12.98 -3.20
C GLN A 742 -28.60 11.85 -2.15
N PRO A 743 -28.99 10.62 -2.54
CA PRO A 743 -29.09 9.51 -1.60
C PRO A 743 -27.69 8.95 -1.31
N THR A 744 -27.06 9.42 -0.23
CA THR A 744 -26.02 8.64 0.43
C THR A 744 -26.65 7.38 1.02
N ALA A 745 -26.18 6.22 0.58
CA ALA A 745 -26.56 4.93 1.12
C ALA A 745 -25.98 4.80 2.53
N TYR A 746 -26.69 5.35 3.53
CA TYR A 746 -26.40 5.12 4.95
C TYR A 746 -26.26 3.63 5.21
N SER A 747 -25.03 3.19 5.50
CA SER A 747 -24.78 1.85 6.02
C SER A 747 -25.47 1.74 7.38
N LEU A 748 -26.46 0.86 7.44
CA LEU A 748 -27.20 0.56 8.66
C LEU A 748 -26.38 -0.46 9.42
N GLN A 749 -25.50 -0.02 10.31
CA GLN A 749 -24.89 -0.91 11.30
C GLN A 749 -26.00 -1.57 12.13
N PRO A 750 -25.98 -2.90 12.35
CA PRO A 750 -26.83 -3.53 13.35
C PRO A 750 -26.40 -3.05 14.74
N ILE A 751 -27.33 -2.46 15.49
CA ILE A 751 -27.17 -2.30 16.94
C ILE A 751 -27.02 -3.71 17.51
N ALA A 752 -25.84 -4.03 18.03
CA ALA A 752 -25.63 -5.21 18.84
C ALA A 752 -26.69 -5.22 19.95
N SER A 753 -27.46 -6.30 20.04
CA SER A 753 -28.56 -6.45 21.01
C SER A 753 -28.07 -6.15 22.42
N ILE A 754 -28.52 -5.06 23.03
CA ILE A 754 -28.26 -4.76 24.44
C ILE A 754 -29.01 -5.81 25.25
N GLN A 755 -28.29 -6.70 25.94
CA GLN A 755 -28.89 -7.78 26.73
C GLN A 755 -29.42 -7.24 28.07
N PRO A 756 -30.63 -7.63 28.50
CA PRO A 756 -31.23 -7.15 29.74
C PRO A 756 -30.55 -7.77 30.98
N THR A 757 -30.28 -6.94 31.99
CA THR A 757 -29.74 -7.36 33.29
C THR A 757 -30.85 -7.46 34.34
N GLY A 758 -31.59 -8.58 34.33
CA GLY A 758 -32.62 -8.87 35.33
C GLY A 758 -33.92 -9.44 34.75
N ARG A 759 -34.91 -9.70 35.62
CA ARG A 759 -36.22 -10.24 35.20
C ARG A 759 -37.05 -9.17 34.49
N ILE A 760 -37.30 -9.35 33.20
CA ILE A 760 -38.09 -8.43 32.38
C ILE A 760 -39.58 -8.67 32.65
N VAL A 761 -40.26 -7.66 33.20
CA VAL A 761 -41.72 -7.72 33.47
C VAL A 761 -42.54 -6.86 32.50
N THR A 762 -41.90 -5.97 31.74
CA THR A 762 -42.56 -5.11 30.75
C THR A 762 -41.77 -5.10 29.44
N VAL A 763 -42.45 -5.38 28.33
CA VAL A 763 -41.86 -5.47 26.99
C VAL A 763 -42.61 -4.55 26.04
N ILE A 764 -41.89 -3.76 25.27
CA ILE A 764 -42.49 -2.87 24.26
C ILE A 764 -42.14 -3.40 22.87
N VAL A 765 -43.16 -3.73 22.08
CA VAL A 765 -43.01 -4.08 20.66
C VAL A 765 -43.21 -2.83 19.83
N THR A 766 -42.17 -2.45 19.07
CA THR A 766 -42.13 -1.19 18.32
C THR A 766 -41.59 -1.37 16.89
N GLY A 767 -41.85 -0.38 16.05
CA GLY A 767 -41.53 -0.35 14.64
C GLY A 767 -42.33 0.74 13.92
N LEU A 768 -42.02 0.98 12.65
CA LEU A 768 -42.80 1.89 11.81
C LEU A 768 -44.25 1.41 11.68
N PRO A 769 -45.23 2.28 11.39
CA PRO A 769 -46.56 1.83 11.01
C PRO A 769 -46.47 0.77 9.91
N ARG A 770 -47.23 -0.33 10.00
CA ARG A 770 -47.25 -1.44 9.02
C ARG A 770 -45.96 -2.28 8.90
N SER A 771 -44.98 -2.10 9.78
CA SER A 771 -43.74 -2.90 9.86
C SER A 771 -43.90 -4.35 10.32
N GLY A 772 -45.07 -4.72 10.85
CA GLY A 772 -45.33 -6.08 11.36
C GLY A 772 -45.34 -6.21 12.88
N THR A 773 -45.40 -5.11 13.63
CA THR A 773 -45.51 -5.11 15.10
C THR A 773 -46.65 -5.99 15.62
N SER A 774 -47.80 -6.04 14.94
CA SER A 774 -48.91 -6.94 15.32
C SER A 774 -48.56 -8.42 15.19
N LEU A 775 -47.68 -8.81 14.26
CA LEU A 775 -47.24 -10.20 14.10
C LEU A 775 -46.41 -10.65 15.31
N ILE A 776 -45.50 -9.80 15.77
CA ILE A 776 -44.71 -10.06 16.98
C ILE A 776 -45.60 -10.13 18.22
N MET A 777 -46.61 -9.26 18.33
CA MET A 777 -47.60 -9.35 19.42
C MET A 777 -48.35 -10.69 19.43
N GLN A 778 -48.73 -11.22 18.25
CA GLN A 778 -49.38 -12.53 18.14
C GLN A 778 -48.44 -13.67 18.55
N MET A 779 -47.17 -13.62 18.14
CA MET A 779 -46.18 -14.60 18.55
C MET A 779 -46.04 -14.59 20.08
N LEU A 780 -45.84 -13.42 20.69
CA LEU A 780 -45.68 -13.31 22.15
C LEU A 780 -46.93 -13.76 22.93
N ALA A 781 -48.13 -13.44 22.43
CA ALA A 781 -49.39 -13.92 23.02
C ALA A 781 -49.51 -15.45 22.97
N ALA A 782 -49.20 -16.06 21.82
CA ALA A 782 -49.21 -17.52 21.65
C ALA A 782 -48.15 -18.22 22.50
N GLY A 783 -47.01 -17.57 22.73
CA GLY A 783 -45.94 -18.04 23.61
C GLY A 783 -46.25 -17.95 25.10
N GLY A 784 -47.41 -17.41 25.49
CA GLY A 784 -47.87 -17.32 26.87
C GLY A 784 -47.56 -15.99 27.60
N PHE A 785 -47.14 -14.94 26.88
CA PHE A 785 -46.89 -13.63 27.48
C PHE A 785 -48.20 -12.82 27.64
N SER A 786 -48.40 -12.19 28.80
CA SER A 786 -49.55 -11.30 29.05
C SER A 786 -49.50 -10.06 28.16
N ILE A 787 -50.58 -9.79 27.42
CA ILE A 787 -50.69 -8.66 26.49
C ILE A 787 -51.52 -7.52 27.10
N ILE A 788 -51.01 -6.29 27.01
CA ILE A 788 -51.69 -5.07 27.42
C ILE A 788 -52.42 -4.48 26.19
N SER A 789 -53.74 -4.65 26.13
CA SER A 789 -54.63 -4.09 25.08
C SER A 789 -56.06 -3.95 25.61
N ASP A 790 -56.81 -2.95 25.13
CA ASP A 790 -58.20 -2.70 25.53
C ASP A 790 -59.24 -3.44 24.66
N GLN A 791 -58.78 -4.20 23.65
CA GLN A 791 -59.57 -4.99 22.71
C GLN A 791 -60.69 -4.23 21.97
N LYS A 792 -60.68 -2.89 21.98
CA LYS A 792 -61.74 -2.09 21.35
C LYS A 792 -61.74 -2.15 19.83
N ARG A 793 -60.58 -2.40 19.22
CA ARG A 793 -60.43 -2.44 17.76
C ARG A 793 -60.48 -3.87 17.25
N LEU A 794 -61.64 -4.24 16.70
CA LEU A 794 -61.90 -5.56 16.14
C LEU A 794 -61.12 -5.82 14.84
N ALA A 795 -60.99 -7.10 14.48
CA ALA A 795 -60.33 -7.55 13.26
C ALA A 795 -60.98 -6.97 12.00
N ASP A 796 -60.16 -6.68 10.99
CA ASP A 796 -60.63 -6.19 9.69
C ASP A 796 -59.91 -6.88 8.52
N ARG A 797 -60.24 -6.47 7.28
CA ARG A 797 -59.64 -7.03 6.07
C ARG A 797 -58.12 -6.82 5.93
N HIS A 798 -57.55 -5.86 6.66
CA HIS A 798 -56.13 -5.50 6.64
C HIS A 798 -55.35 -6.14 7.78
N ASN A 799 -56.03 -6.56 8.84
CA ASN A 799 -55.50 -7.36 9.95
C ASN A 799 -56.57 -8.37 10.45
N PRO A 800 -56.67 -9.54 9.80
CA PRO A 800 -57.74 -10.52 10.06
C PRO A 800 -57.73 -11.14 11.46
N ARG A 801 -56.66 -10.94 12.22
CA ARG A 801 -56.47 -11.50 13.57
C ARG A 801 -56.60 -10.47 14.69
N GLY A 802 -57.14 -9.29 14.38
CA GLY A 802 -57.40 -8.25 15.39
C GLY A 802 -56.19 -7.42 15.74
N TYR A 803 -56.44 -6.30 16.42
CA TYR A 803 -55.43 -5.32 16.78
C TYR A 803 -55.11 -5.38 18.28
N PHE A 804 -53.85 -5.14 18.62
CA PHE A 804 -53.34 -5.12 20.00
C PHE A 804 -53.07 -3.69 20.49
N GLU A 805 -53.77 -2.71 19.94
CA GLU A 805 -53.65 -1.33 20.40
C GLU A 805 -54.37 -1.14 21.75
N HIS A 806 -53.97 -0.11 22.48
CA HIS A 806 -54.64 0.35 23.69
C HIS A 806 -54.89 1.85 23.52
N GLU A 807 -56.15 2.31 23.58
CA GLU A 807 -56.50 3.70 23.24
C GLU A 807 -55.80 4.73 24.12
N ALA A 808 -55.50 4.39 25.39
CA ALA A 808 -54.74 5.25 26.29
C ALA A 808 -53.35 5.64 25.75
N ILE A 809 -52.73 4.83 24.86
CA ILE A 809 -51.43 5.13 24.24
C ILE A 809 -51.51 6.39 23.36
N LYS A 810 -52.68 6.67 22.75
CA LYS A 810 -52.87 7.89 21.95
C LYS A 810 -52.86 9.14 22.81
N LYS A 811 -53.35 9.04 24.05
CA LYS A 811 -53.35 10.14 25.03
C LYS A 811 -51.95 10.41 25.60
N CYS A 812 -51.03 9.45 25.49
CA CYS A 812 -49.64 9.64 25.90
C CYS A 812 -48.87 10.65 25.04
N ALA A 813 -49.34 10.96 23.83
CA ALA A 813 -48.75 12.02 23.00
C ALA A 813 -49.02 13.43 23.57
N GLU A 814 -50.12 13.59 24.32
CA GLU A 814 -50.55 14.85 24.92
C GLU A 814 -50.08 14.96 26.37
N ASP A 815 -50.06 13.84 27.10
CA ASP A 815 -49.56 13.77 28.48
C ASP A 815 -48.87 12.42 28.75
N ALA A 816 -47.55 12.46 28.88
CA ALA A 816 -46.68 11.31 29.14
C ALA A 816 -46.93 10.64 30.51
N SER A 817 -47.67 11.28 31.43
CA SER A 817 -48.06 10.67 32.72
C SER A 817 -48.85 9.38 32.55
N HIS A 818 -49.61 9.25 31.45
CA HIS A 818 -50.39 8.06 31.09
C HIS A 818 -49.52 6.81 30.83
N PHE A 819 -48.23 6.97 30.47
CA PHE A 819 -47.31 5.83 30.38
C PHE A 819 -47.06 5.18 31.74
N HIS A 820 -47.02 5.96 32.82
CA HIS A 820 -46.77 5.41 34.17
C HIS A 820 -47.92 4.51 34.65
N GLU A 821 -49.17 4.84 34.30
CA GLU A 821 -50.33 4.02 34.65
C GLU A 821 -50.43 2.76 33.78
N LEU A 822 -50.14 2.88 32.48
CA LEU A 822 -50.16 1.75 31.54
C LEU A 822 -49.07 0.71 31.86
N LEU A 823 -47.85 1.17 32.15
CA LEU A 823 -46.70 0.27 32.37
C LEU A 823 -46.72 -0.44 33.74
N LYS A 824 -47.60 -0.03 34.67
CA LYS A 824 -47.86 -0.76 35.94
C LYS A 824 -48.50 -2.13 35.72
N GLN A 825 -49.17 -2.35 34.58
CA GLN A 825 -49.89 -3.59 34.31
C GLN A 825 -48.97 -4.79 34.05
N GLN A 826 -47.66 -4.56 33.80
CA GLN A 826 -46.62 -5.57 33.56
C GLN A 826 -47.01 -6.60 32.48
N GLY A 827 -46.53 -6.38 31.25
CA GLY A 827 -46.84 -7.24 30.11
C GLY A 827 -46.24 -6.69 28.83
N VAL A 828 -46.67 -7.24 27.69
CA VAL A 828 -46.27 -6.74 26.37
C VAL A 828 -47.24 -5.67 25.90
N VAL A 829 -46.71 -4.51 25.52
CA VAL A 829 -47.49 -3.42 24.94
C VAL A 829 -46.93 -3.02 23.57
N LYS A 830 -47.81 -2.73 22.63
CA LYS A 830 -47.44 -2.27 21.29
C LYS A 830 -47.40 -0.75 21.25
N ILE A 831 -46.25 -0.17 20.92
CA ILE A 831 -46.07 1.29 20.78
C ILE A 831 -45.37 1.54 19.44
N VAL A 832 -45.87 2.48 18.64
CA VAL A 832 -45.23 2.87 17.37
C VAL A 832 -44.20 3.98 17.60
N ILE A 833 -43.20 4.02 16.72
CA ILE A 833 -41.99 4.84 16.84
C ILE A 833 -42.21 6.30 17.29
N PRO A 834 -43.15 7.09 16.74
CA PRO A 834 -43.29 8.48 17.15
C PRO A 834 -43.68 8.67 18.62
N LEU A 835 -44.36 7.68 19.21
CA LEU A 835 -44.82 7.71 20.61
C LEU A 835 -43.83 7.03 21.56
N LEU A 836 -42.84 6.31 21.02
CA LEU A 836 -41.79 5.68 21.82
C LEU A 836 -40.86 6.71 22.48
N TRP A 837 -40.69 7.87 21.83
CA TRP A 837 -39.81 8.93 22.29
C TRP A 837 -40.27 9.58 23.61
N GLU A 838 -41.59 9.53 23.86
CA GLU A 838 -42.23 10.08 25.05
C GLU A 838 -42.22 9.13 26.26
N LEU A 839 -41.51 7.99 26.17
CA LEU A 839 -41.37 7.06 27.28
C LEU A 839 -40.62 7.69 28.48
N PRO A 840 -41.08 7.43 29.72
CA PRO A 840 -40.42 7.91 30.93
C PRO A 840 -38.94 7.56 30.98
N LYS A 841 -38.13 8.48 31.53
CA LYS A 841 -36.66 8.30 31.62
C LYS A 841 -36.25 7.11 32.48
N ASP A 842 -37.09 6.75 33.44
CA ASP A 842 -36.91 5.64 34.36
C ASP A 842 -37.57 4.33 33.90
N PHE A 843 -37.96 4.22 32.61
CA PHE A 843 -38.49 2.98 32.04
C PHE A 843 -37.54 1.80 32.25
N LYS A 844 -38.03 0.77 32.95
CA LYS A 844 -37.33 -0.50 33.22
C LYS A 844 -38.03 -1.64 32.49
N GLY A 845 -37.65 -1.86 31.24
CA GLY A 845 -38.18 -2.93 30.40
C GLY A 845 -37.32 -3.16 29.17
N ALA A 846 -37.78 -4.01 28.27
CA ALA A 846 -37.07 -4.34 27.03
C ALA A 846 -37.87 -3.97 25.79
N LEU A 847 -37.16 -3.71 24.70
CA LEU A 847 -37.70 -3.33 23.41
C LEU A 847 -37.53 -4.47 22.40
N ILE A 848 -38.56 -4.71 21.61
CA ILE A 848 -38.47 -5.55 20.40
C ILE A 848 -38.80 -4.63 19.22
N PHE A 849 -37.78 -4.33 18.42
CA PHE A 849 -37.92 -3.50 17.24
C PHE A 849 -38.06 -4.39 16.01
N ILE A 850 -39.18 -4.29 15.28
CA ILE A 850 -39.35 -4.97 14.00
C ILE A 850 -39.19 -4.01 12.83
N ARG A 851 -38.30 -4.38 11.91
CA ARG A 851 -38.02 -3.65 10.68
C ARG A 851 -38.55 -4.40 9.47
N ARG A 852 -39.18 -3.70 8.54
CA ARG A 852 -39.65 -4.22 7.26
C ARG A 852 -39.16 -3.33 6.14
N ASP A 853 -39.00 -3.90 4.95
CA ASP A 853 -38.66 -3.14 3.75
C ASP A 853 -39.57 -1.91 3.63
N LEU A 854 -38.94 -0.75 3.44
CA LEU A 854 -39.61 0.53 3.53
C LEU A 854 -40.63 0.72 2.39
N GLN A 855 -40.36 0.16 1.20
CA GLN A 855 -41.28 0.21 0.07
C GLN A 855 -42.53 -0.64 0.33
N GLU A 856 -42.38 -1.79 1.02
CA GLU A 856 -43.52 -2.58 1.47
C GLU A 856 -44.35 -1.86 2.54
N VAL A 857 -43.70 -1.11 3.44
CA VAL A 857 -44.36 -0.31 4.49
C VAL A 857 -45.16 0.84 3.87
N ILE A 858 -44.57 1.58 2.94
CA ILE A 858 -45.22 2.70 2.21
C ILE A 858 -46.41 2.19 1.40
N ALA A 859 -46.23 1.10 0.63
CA ALA A 859 -47.29 0.50 -0.17
C ALA A 859 -48.49 0.06 0.70
N SER A 860 -48.21 -0.48 1.89
CA SER A 860 -49.25 -0.92 2.82
C SER A 860 -49.96 0.26 3.50
N GLN A 861 -49.23 1.35 3.76
CA GLN A 861 -49.77 2.57 4.34
C GLN A 861 -50.71 3.30 3.36
N HIS A 862 -50.31 3.46 2.10
CA HIS A 862 -51.16 4.07 1.06
C HIS A 862 -52.46 3.30 0.82
N ARG A 863 -52.40 1.97 0.90
CA ARG A 863 -53.59 1.11 0.75
C ARG A 863 -54.58 1.21 1.91
N MET A 864 -54.10 1.57 3.10
CA MET A 864 -54.91 1.63 4.33
C MET A 864 -55.48 3.03 4.58
N ALA A 865 -54.71 4.09 4.32
CA ALA A 865 -55.08 5.47 4.62
C ALA A 865 -55.48 6.29 3.38
N GLY A 866 -55.26 5.78 2.17
CA GLY A 866 -55.32 6.56 0.92
C GLY A 866 -53.98 7.26 0.63
N GLU A 867 -53.75 7.66 -0.63
CA GLU A 867 -52.58 8.42 -1.08
C GLU A 867 -52.68 9.89 -0.62
N ILE A 868 -52.61 10.13 0.70
CA ILE A 868 -52.74 11.47 1.30
C ILE A 868 -51.38 12.23 1.29
N VAL A 869 -50.26 11.51 1.28
CA VAL A 869 -48.88 12.04 1.27
C VAL A 869 -48.09 11.29 0.19
N SER A 870 -47.13 11.95 -0.47
CA SER A 870 -46.36 11.28 -1.53
C SER A 870 -45.47 10.17 -0.95
N ALA A 871 -45.22 9.12 -1.75
CA ALA A 871 -44.35 8.01 -1.34
C ALA A 871 -42.94 8.48 -0.92
N LYS A 872 -42.43 9.52 -1.60
CA LYS A 872 -41.11 10.09 -1.35
C LYS A 872 -41.04 10.85 -0.01
N GLU A 873 -42.06 11.65 0.30
CA GLU A 873 -42.15 12.36 1.59
C GLU A 873 -42.34 11.37 2.75
N LEU A 874 -43.15 10.32 2.55
CA LEU A 874 -43.35 9.29 3.55
C LEU A 874 -42.07 8.46 3.79
N GLU A 875 -41.32 8.16 2.73
CA GLU A 875 -40.02 7.49 2.82
C GLU A 875 -39.02 8.30 3.64
N GLN A 876 -38.90 9.60 3.36
CA GLN A 876 -38.00 10.50 4.08
C GLN A 876 -38.39 10.60 5.56
N ALA A 877 -39.67 10.78 5.87
CA ALA A 877 -40.16 10.84 7.25
C ALA A 877 -39.88 9.53 8.01
N TYR A 878 -40.10 8.38 7.39
CA TYR A 878 -39.89 7.08 8.03
C TYR A 878 -38.40 6.76 8.25
N ARG A 879 -37.51 7.16 7.33
CA ARG A 879 -36.06 7.06 7.53
C ARG A 879 -35.60 7.91 8.72
N TYR A 880 -36.10 9.14 8.81
CA TYR A 880 -35.84 10.02 9.95
C TYR A 880 -36.34 9.42 11.27
N TYR A 881 -37.55 8.85 11.28
CA TYR A 881 -38.14 8.22 12.45
C TYR A 881 -37.35 7.01 12.96
N GLU A 882 -36.89 6.13 12.07
CA GLU A 882 -36.02 5.01 12.46
C GLU A 882 -34.70 5.52 13.06
N ALA A 883 -34.03 6.45 12.38
CA ALA A 883 -32.74 6.99 12.82
C ALA A 883 -32.82 7.63 14.22
N LYS A 884 -33.79 8.53 14.42
CA LYS A 884 -34.01 9.20 15.72
C LYS A 884 -34.37 8.21 16.83
N THR A 885 -35.12 7.16 16.51
CA THR A 885 -35.49 6.14 17.50
C THR A 885 -34.27 5.37 17.99
N PHE A 886 -33.37 5.01 17.07
CA PHE A 886 -32.15 4.29 17.44
C PHE A 886 -31.19 5.14 18.25
N GLU A 887 -31.11 6.43 17.95
CA GLU A 887 -30.39 7.39 18.77
C GLU A 887 -30.93 7.42 20.21
N ILE A 888 -32.25 7.53 20.39
CA ILE A 888 -32.88 7.56 21.72
C ILE A 888 -32.67 6.25 22.47
N ILE A 889 -32.83 5.09 21.81
CA ILE A 889 -32.58 3.78 22.44
C ILE A 889 -31.14 3.68 22.94
N ARG A 890 -30.17 4.15 22.15
CA ARG A 890 -28.75 4.17 22.51
C ARG A 890 -28.46 5.13 23.67
N GLN A 891 -28.99 6.35 23.63
CA GLN A 891 -28.84 7.34 24.71
C GLN A 891 -29.44 6.85 26.04
N ARG A 892 -30.57 6.15 25.98
CA ARG A 892 -31.28 5.65 27.16
C ARG A 892 -30.78 4.29 27.64
N GLY A 893 -29.94 3.60 26.86
CA GLY A 893 -29.40 2.27 27.20
C GLY A 893 -30.47 1.19 27.32
N TRP A 894 -31.58 1.31 26.59
CA TRP A 894 -32.68 0.35 26.68
C TRP A 894 -32.33 -0.97 25.99
N PRO A 895 -32.46 -2.14 26.66
CA PRO A 895 -32.32 -3.44 26.03
C PRO A 895 -33.21 -3.56 24.81
N CYS A 896 -32.65 -3.86 23.64
CA CYS A 896 -33.40 -3.88 22.39
C CYS A 896 -33.00 -5.07 21.52
N LEU A 897 -34.00 -5.86 21.10
CA LEU A 897 -33.86 -6.92 20.12
C LEU A 897 -34.37 -6.45 18.75
N MET A 898 -33.49 -6.47 17.76
CA MET A 898 -33.83 -6.19 16.37
C MET A 898 -34.30 -7.44 15.63
N LEU A 899 -35.45 -7.35 14.99
CA LEU A 899 -36.01 -8.38 14.12
C LEU A 899 -36.32 -7.81 12.73
N PHE A 900 -36.07 -8.59 11.68
CA PHE A 900 -36.50 -8.25 10.33
C PHE A 900 -37.75 -9.04 9.97
N HIS A 901 -38.78 -8.36 9.48
CA HIS A 901 -40.06 -8.96 9.11
C HIS A 901 -39.92 -10.10 8.10
N ALA A 902 -38.98 -10.00 7.16
CA ALA A 902 -38.68 -11.07 6.20
C ALA A 902 -38.21 -12.35 6.91
N ASP A 903 -37.31 -12.22 7.88
CA ASP A 903 -36.78 -13.34 8.66
C ASP A 903 -37.85 -13.97 9.54
N VAL A 904 -38.74 -13.15 10.13
CA VAL A 904 -39.87 -13.63 10.94
C VAL A 904 -40.80 -14.53 10.14
N ILE A 905 -40.97 -14.26 8.84
CA ILE A 905 -41.79 -15.06 7.92
C ILE A 905 -41.02 -16.27 7.40
N ALA A 906 -39.77 -16.08 6.99
CA ALA A 906 -38.96 -17.13 6.37
C ALA A 906 -38.55 -18.22 7.39
N ASP A 907 -38.24 -17.81 8.62
CA ASP A 907 -37.79 -18.67 9.70
C ASP A 907 -38.44 -18.27 11.05
N PRO A 908 -39.73 -18.58 11.23
CA PRO A 908 -40.46 -18.27 12.46
C PRO A 908 -39.94 -19.07 13.66
N GLN A 909 -39.32 -20.22 13.43
CA GLN A 909 -38.76 -21.07 14.50
C GLN A 909 -37.53 -20.41 15.14
N ASN A 910 -36.58 -19.97 14.33
CA ASN A 910 -35.40 -19.27 14.83
C ASN A 910 -35.76 -17.92 15.46
N THR A 911 -36.73 -17.21 14.88
CA THR A 911 -37.27 -15.98 15.48
C THR A 911 -37.86 -16.24 16.88
N ALA A 912 -38.64 -17.31 17.05
CA ALA A 912 -39.19 -17.70 18.35
C ALA A 912 -38.10 -18.08 19.37
N ILE A 913 -37.02 -18.73 18.92
CA ILE A 913 -35.84 -19.02 19.77
C ILE A 913 -35.19 -17.72 20.27
N ARG A 914 -34.94 -16.77 19.36
CA ARG A 914 -34.30 -15.48 19.68
C ARG A 914 -35.15 -14.64 20.63
N LEU A 915 -36.46 -14.57 20.39
CA LEU A 915 -37.42 -13.90 21.27
C LEU A 915 -37.43 -14.53 22.66
N ASN A 916 -37.48 -15.87 22.73
CA ASN A 916 -37.46 -16.58 24.02
C ASN A 916 -36.17 -16.34 24.78
N GLN A 917 -35.02 -16.43 24.12
CA GLN A 917 -33.71 -16.20 24.74
C GLN A 917 -33.59 -14.77 25.29
N PHE A 918 -33.96 -13.78 24.49
CA PHE A 918 -33.91 -12.37 24.88
C PHE A 918 -34.83 -12.04 26.06
N LEU A 919 -35.99 -12.73 26.16
CA LEU A 919 -36.98 -12.49 27.21
C LEU A 919 -36.86 -13.41 28.44
N GLY A 920 -35.77 -14.17 28.57
CA GLY A 920 -35.48 -14.95 29.78
C GLY A 920 -35.93 -16.42 29.76
N GLY A 921 -36.34 -16.95 28.60
CA GLY A 921 -36.30 -18.38 28.32
C GLY A 921 -37.57 -19.19 28.60
N SER A 922 -38.66 -18.58 29.10
CA SER A 922 -39.84 -19.29 29.61
C SER A 922 -41.05 -19.37 28.65
N LEU A 923 -40.92 -18.95 27.39
CA LEU A 923 -42.01 -18.88 26.42
C LEU A 923 -42.13 -20.16 25.58
N ASP A 924 -43.35 -20.49 25.16
CA ASP A 924 -43.61 -21.62 24.27
C ASP A 924 -43.20 -21.27 22.83
N LYS A 925 -41.93 -21.54 22.51
CA LYS A 925 -41.33 -21.31 21.19
C LYS A 925 -42.11 -21.96 20.04
N LYS A 926 -42.74 -23.13 20.29
CA LYS A 926 -43.47 -23.86 19.25
C LYS A 926 -44.77 -23.13 18.94
N ALA A 927 -45.54 -22.76 19.97
CA ALA A 927 -46.75 -21.98 19.80
C ALA A 927 -46.48 -20.59 19.17
N MET A 928 -45.36 -19.94 19.52
CA MET A 928 -44.94 -18.69 18.90
C MET A 928 -44.68 -18.85 17.39
N ALA A 929 -43.98 -19.90 16.98
CA ALA A 929 -43.67 -20.13 15.56
C ALA A 929 -44.93 -20.48 14.76
N GLU A 930 -45.84 -21.29 15.33
CA GLU A 930 -47.12 -21.66 14.70
C GLU A 930 -48.10 -20.47 14.56
N ALA A 931 -47.90 -19.39 15.32
CA ALA A 931 -48.67 -18.16 15.16
C ALA A 931 -48.35 -17.41 13.86
N VAL A 932 -47.23 -17.67 13.18
CA VAL A 932 -46.87 -17.00 11.92
C VAL A 932 -47.57 -17.69 10.75
N VAL A 933 -48.39 -16.95 9.99
CA VAL A 933 -49.06 -17.45 8.78
C VAL A 933 -48.52 -16.72 7.55
N PRO A 934 -47.60 -17.34 6.78
CA PRO A 934 -46.95 -16.71 5.63
C PRO A 934 -47.91 -16.22 4.54
N SER A 935 -49.08 -16.85 4.38
CA SER A 935 -50.09 -16.47 3.39
C SER A 935 -50.78 -15.13 3.67
N LEU A 936 -50.57 -14.54 4.85
CA LEU A 936 -51.03 -13.19 5.19
C LEU A 936 -50.05 -12.08 4.75
N HIS A 937 -48.84 -12.43 4.28
CA HIS A 937 -47.88 -11.49 3.67
C HIS A 937 -48.17 -11.29 2.18
N ARG A 938 -48.99 -10.27 1.88
CA ARG A 938 -49.55 -10.01 0.54
C ARG A 938 -48.83 -8.91 -0.25
N GLU A 939 -47.79 -8.30 0.31
CA GLU A 939 -47.12 -7.13 -0.27
C GLU A 939 -45.63 -7.40 -0.33
N LYS A 940 -45.19 -8.00 -1.43
CA LYS A 940 -43.79 -8.36 -1.68
C LYS A 940 -43.20 -7.40 -2.69
N VAL A 941 -41.96 -6.96 -2.47
CA VAL A 941 -41.22 -6.06 -3.38
C VAL A 941 -41.31 -6.50 -4.85
N GLY A 942 -41.25 -7.82 -5.11
CA GLY A 942 -41.35 -8.40 -6.47
C GLY A 942 -42.69 -8.20 -7.18
N GLU A 943 -43.82 -8.15 -6.46
CA GLU A 943 -45.17 -7.93 -7.04
C GLU A 943 -45.54 -6.43 -7.11
N ILE A 944 -44.92 -5.60 -6.26
CA ILE A 944 -45.10 -4.14 -6.23
C ILE A 944 -44.44 -3.50 -7.46
N ALA A 945 -43.22 -3.96 -7.80
CA ALA A 945 -42.52 -3.52 -9.01
C ALA A 945 -43.33 -3.80 -10.29
N THR A 946 -44.07 -4.92 -10.36
CA THR A 946 -44.90 -5.27 -11.53
C THR A 946 -46.15 -4.41 -11.70
N LYS A 947 -46.67 -3.82 -10.60
CA LYS A 947 -47.84 -2.92 -10.64
C LYS A 947 -47.47 -1.48 -10.98
N ILE A 948 -46.27 -1.03 -10.61
CA ILE A 948 -45.76 0.31 -10.93
C ILE A 948 -45.41 0.41 -12.43
N ILE A 949 -44.76 -0.62 -12.99
CA ILE A 949 -44.41 -0.68 -14.43
C ILE A 949 -45.66 -0.64 -15.34
N ASN A 950 -46.82 -1.10 -14.87
CA ASN A 950 -48.06 -1.09 -15.64
C ASN A 950 -48.87 0.22 -15.53
N ARG A 951 -48.52 1.15 -14.62
CA ARG A 951 -49.21 2.44 -14.47
C ARG A 951 -48.55 3.57 -15.27
N ASP A 952 -47.23 3.55 -15.42
CA ASP A 952 -46.50 4.61 -16.16
C ASP A 952 -46.54 4.46 -17.69
N GLY A 953 -47.20 3.42 -18.22
CA GLY A 953 -47.29 3.13 -19.65
C GLY A 953 -48.50 3.73 -20.39
N ARG A 954 -49.34 4.53 -19.73
CA ARG A 954 -50.52 5.18 -20.33
C ARG A 954 -50.69 6.61 -19.84
N ASP A 955 -49.85 7.52 -20.31
CA ASP A 955 -50.26 8.91 -20.59
C ASP A 955 -49.13 9.61 -21.34
N GLY A 956 -49.39 9.98 -22.60
CA GLY A 956 -48.37 10.60 -23.46
C GLY A 956 -48.56 10.39 -24.95
N ARG A 957 -49.80 10.17 -25.43
CA ARG A 957 -50.17 10.47 -26.81
C ARG A 957 -51.39 11.39 -26.79
N ASP A 958 -51.33 12.41 -27.64
CA ASP A 958 -52.34 13.42 -27.98
C ASP A 958 -52.55 14.62 -27.03
N ASN A 959 -52.00 15.78 -27.43
CA ASN A 959 -52.74 16.91 -28.02
C ASN A 959 -51.78 18.12 -28.14
N ARG A 960 -51.23 18.40 -29.33
CA ARG A 960 -51.74 19.32 -30.39
C ARG A 960 -51.69 20.80 -30.00
N GLY A 961 -51.22 21.62 -30.95
CA GLY A 961 -51.65 23.01 -31.10
C GLY A 961 -50.52 24.01 -31.06
#